data_AF-A0AA39JJG9-F1
#
_entry.id   AF-A0AA39JJG9-F1
#
_cell.length_a   1.000
_cell.length_b   1.000
_cell.length_c   1.000
_cell.angle_alpha   90.00
_cell.angle_beta   90.00
_cell.angle_gamma   90.00
#
_symmetry.space_group_name_H-M   'P 1'
#
loop_
_entity.id
_entity.type
_entity.pdbx_description
1 polymer ?
#
loop_
_entity_poly.entity_id
_entity_poly.type
_entity_poly.pdbx_seq_one_letter_code
_entity_poly.pdbx_strand_id
1 'polypeptide(L)'
;MYVCDEEERTNQENFPSSAVTEHGQQDSGVPAQKQQSSAGGTPVVPSSPADLPFPDLDSHDLDSHDPYSHVDVVCVKFKGGETLGISQDLEEEQEYHLPDVTLSAISENSQQDSGIPALNRQSSAGGRPVMPSSPADVPCADLGIDAVLEQPDVSATLVVSHNVKEEQVTLSAFKETRRAKSSIPVLNQQSYTGSKLVITSELADISCADIGIGAVLGKLNAILGTSHRLTASLNSVLEPYIARNDDFGTVYAHLRQYWSYDFARIDNLLRHSEKWIQQKERSTLADGRIRSIQIRCRRVWDLYANRVVPSWATKKTPLGISHAWMDERDRVDVLTRINQRQWPVPMPKDANLDLIRIEMLNLGAEYAWLDVLCLRQQGGIREDLRVPEWKIDVPTIGWVYRNKAVVCYFCGLGRPLRLKPGYFEDDRCWFNRAWTIQEISEKVVIGGETGDDGTLEEDIRVMFHAQLASLRKMRDSHLVFDVLSEMKTRDSTNPLDRIAGLGYILDLNYLPIYDEAQSEEDAWTALVYAMLEYSRENLLFFYPEPGDGSKCWRPSWNQILTKSLPSHQKSLGRWCEDRMVGEDLSTDSYNGYHIDSGYVRGLSHPSHNGMSRQGELDVKDEDTGSTHTFKIIADHTYPIPDGSYTLLSIVAHIPFGIGQEPPNVDALTGRDGRFWVVGRRRQDSKFEKVSVFSMPDDRERGRILDLSIEEYSRIDLC
;
A
#
# COMPACT_ATOMS: atom_id res chain seq x y z
N MET A 1 -1.30 -38.08 8.08
CA MET A 1 -1.64 -39.42 7.54
C MET A 1 -2.39 -39.18 6.24
N TYR A 2 -1.77 -39.22 5.06
CA TYR A 2 -0.35 -39.40 4.69
C TYR A 2 0.25 -38.00 4.34
N VAL A 3 1.54 -37.65 4.45
CA VAL A 3 2.82 -38.30 4.09
C VAL A 3 3.09 -38.30 2.57
N CYS A 4 4.10 -37.51 2.18
CA CYS A 4 4.97 -37.68 1.00
C CYS A 4 6.29 -36.97 1.31
N ASP A 5 7.23 -37.68 1.94
CA ASP A 5 8.64 -37.28 2.01
C ASP A 5 9.38 -37.85 0.79
N GLU A 6 10.48 -37.23 0.35
CA GLU A 6 11.72 -37.96 0.05
C GLU A 6 12.96 -37.04 0.07
N GLU A 7 14.09 -37.55 0.55
CA GLU A 7 15.32 -36.79 0.83
C GLU A 7 16.34 -36.81 -0.32
N GLU A 8 17.31 -35.89 -0.27
CA GLU A 8 18.50 -35.90 -1.12
C GLU A 8 19.40 -37.14 -0.90
N ARG A 9 20.14 -37.55 -1.94
CA ARG A 9 21.46 -38.19 -1.76
C ARG A 9 22.48 -37.80 -2.83
N THR A 10 23.68 -37.47 -2.38
CA THR A 10 24.85 -37.16 -3.20
C THR A 10 25.80 -38.37 -3.33
N ASN A 11 26.34 -38.62 -4.54
CA ASN A 11 27.79 -38.59 -4.82
C ASN A 11 28.25 -39.27 -6.14
N GLN A 12 29.18 -38.58 -6.80
CA GLN A 12 30.32 -39.06 -7.64
C GLN A 12 30.12 -39.97 -8.89
N GLU A 13 30.58 -39.40 -10.02
CA GLU A 13 31.53 -39.96 -11.00
C GLU A 13 31.21 -41.28 -11.74
N ASN A 14 30.86 -41.19 -13.04
CA ASN A 14 31.85 -41.27 -14.14
C ASN A 14 31.23 -41.16 -15.56
N PHE A 15 31.98 -40.57 -16.49
CA PHE A 15 31.83 -40.72 -17.96
C PHE A 15 32.64 -41.96 -18.45
N PRO A 16 32.49 -42.54 -19.67
CA PRO A 16 32.24 -41.82 -20.94
C PRO A 16 31.43 -42.50 -22.08
N SER A 17 31.03 -41.65 -23.04
CA SER A 17 31.07 -41.77 -24.53
C SER A 17 30.81 -43.11 -25.29
N SER A 18 30.19 -42.92 -26.46
CA SER A 18 30.20 -43.77 -27.68
C SER A 18 29.14 -44.89 -27.78
N ALA A 19 28.70 -45.38 -28.96
CA ALA A 19 28.45 -44.81 -30.32
C ALA A 19 27.94 -45.94 -31.24
N VAL A 20 27.09 -45.65 -32.27
CA VAL A 20 27.00 -46.40 -33.58
C VAL A 20 26.45 -47.87 -33.50
N THR A 21 25.63 -48.47 -34.40
CA THR A 21 24.98 -48.12 -35.69
C THR A 21 23.66 -48.93 -35.93
N GLU A 22 22.78 -48.38 -36.78
CA GLU A 22 21.99 -48.99 -37.90
C GLU A 22 21.27 -50.39 -37.89
N HIS A 23 20.06 -50.32 -38.48
CA HIS A 23 19.40 -51.23 -39.47
C HIS A 23 18.86 -52.65 -39.13
N GLY A 24 17.54 -52.77 -39.37
CA GLY A 24 16.79 -53.96 -39.84
C GLY A 24 15.50 -53.49 -40.54
N GLN A 25 15.05 -54.13 -41.63
CA GLN A 25 14.05 -53.58 -42.57
C GLN A 25 13.15 -54.67 -43.22
N GLN A 26 12.11 -54.25 -43.96
CA GLN A 26 11.27 -55.01 -44.92
C GLN A 26 10.13 -55.88 -44.30
N ASP A 27 8.98 -56.15 -44.95
CA ASP A 27 8.21 -55.56 -46.09
C ASP A 27 6.79 -56.20 -46.12
N SER A 28 5.76 -55.82 -46.89
CA SER A 28 5.43 -54.70 -47.81
C SER A 28 3.89 -54.66 -48.01
N GLY A 29 3.32 -53.70 -48.77
CA GLY A 29 1.94 -53.83 -49.27
C GLY A 29 1.27 -52.57 -49.86
N VAL A 30 1.14 -52.49 -51.20
CA VAL A 30 0.54 -51.37 -51.98
C VAL A 30 -0.08 -51.97 -53.27
N PRO A 31 -1.35 -51.66 -53.67
CA PRO A 31 -1.59 -50.63 -54.70
C PRO A 31 -2.93 -49.86 -54.62
N ALA A 32 -3.07 -48.81 -55.44
CA ALA A 32 -4.20 -47.87 -55.47
C ALA A 32 -4.91 -47.79 -56.85
N GLN A 33 -6.09 -47.17 -56.93
CA GLN A 33 -6.78 -46.86 -58.21
C GLN A 33 -7.49 -45.49 -58.27
N LYS A 34 -7.04 -44.67 -59.25
CA LYS A 34 -7.71 -43.71 -60.14
C LYS A 34 -8.98 -42.90 -59.74
N GLN A 35 -8.82 -41.57 -59.84
CA GLN A 35 -9.55 -40.60 -60.69
C GLN A 35 -11.10 -40.63 -60.79
N GLN A 36 -11.77 -39.52 -60.45
CA GLN A 36 -12.30 -38.53 -61.43
C GLN A 36 -12.90 -37.27 -60.75
N SER A 37 -13.36 -36.29 -61.53
CA SER A 37 -13.69 -34.92 -61.08
C SER A 37 -14.90 -34.31 -61.82
N SER A 38 -15.81 -33.62 -61.12
CA SER A 38 -16.68 -32.58 -61.72
C SER A 38 -17.47 -31.70 -60.71
N ALA A 39 -17.63 -30.43 -61.09
CA ALA A 39 -18.75 -29.50 -60.84
C ALA A 39 -19.48 -29.42 -59.47
N GLY A 40 -19.11 -28.40 -58.67
CA GLY A 40 -19.90 -27.17 -58.47
C GLY A 40 -21.34 -27.23 -57.92
N GLY A 41 -21.56 -26.58 -56.77
CA GLY A 41 -22.90 -26.16 -56.30
C GLY A 41 -22.91 -25.55 -54.90
N THR A 42 -23.21 -24.25 -54.78
CA THR A 42 -23.57 -23.59 -53.50
C THR A 42 -25.04 -23.86 -53.19
N PRO A 43 -25.42 -24.18 -51.94
CA PRO A 43 -26.40 -23.28 -51.29
C PRO A 43 -26.35 -23.17 -49.74
N VAL A 44 -26.66 -21.96 -49.26
CA VAL A 44 -27.51 -21.64 -48.08
C VAL A 44 -27.09 -22.07 -46.66
N VAL A 45 -27.07 -21.07 -45.76
CA VAL A 45 -27.09 -21.20 -44.28
C VAL A 45 -28.53 -21.01 -43.76
N PRO A 46 -29.02 -21.82 -42.80
CA PRO A 46 -30.29 -21.58 -42.13
C PRO A 46 -30.16 -21.07 -40.66
N SER A 47 -30.58 -19.81 -40.50
CA SER A 47 -31.22 -19.10 -39.37
C SER A 47 -31.44 -19.72 -37.98
N SER A 48 -31.40 -18.84 -36.98
CA SER A 48 -31.96 -18.98 -35.61
C SER A 48 -33.50 -19.09 -35.57
N PRO A 49 -34.04 -19.58 -34.44
CA PRO A 49 -35.11 -18.88 -33.70
C PRO A 49 -34.90 -18.92 -32.16
N ALA A 50 -35.53 -18.09 -31.31
CA ALA A 50 -36.43 -16.95 -31.50
C ALA A 50 -36.46 -16.05 -30.22
N ASP A 51 -36.90 -14.81 -30.35
CA ASP A 51 -37.18 -13.85 -29.25
C ASP A 51 -38.49 -14.13 -28.51
N LEU A 52 -38.70 -13.47 -27.35
CA LEU A 52 -39.96 -12.86 -26.83
C LEU A 52 -39.83 -12.50 -25.32
N PRO A 53 -40.52 -11.47 -24.78
CA PRO A 53 -40.16 -10.05 -24.98
C PRO A 53 -39.92 -9.30 -23.65
N PHE A 54 -39.29 -8.12 -23.73
CA PHE A 54 -39.33 -7.12 -22.64
C PHE A 54 -40.56 -6.20 -22.81
N PRO A 55 -41.16 -5.70 -21.70
CA PRO A 55 -42.10 -4.59 -21.75
C PRO A 55 -41.36 -3.25 -21.74
N ASP A 56 -41.77 -2.32 -22.60
CA ASP A 56 -41.33 -0.92 -22.54
C ASP A 56 -41.86 -0.23 -21.26
N LEU A 57 -41.05 0.65 -20.68
CA LEU A 57 -41.49 1.72 -19.77
C LEU A 57 -40.70 2.98 -20.10
N ASP A 58 -41.40 4.12 -20.11
CA ASP A 58 -40.97 5.33 -20.80
C ASP A 58 -39.73 6.01 -20.20
N SER A 59 -38.94 6.62 -21.08
CA SER A 59 -37.88 7.56 -20.72
C SER A 59 -38.46 8.85 -20.17
N HIS A 60 -38.29 9.08 -18.87
CA HIS A 60 -38.43 10.40 -18.25
C HIS A 60 -37.15 10.76 -17.50
N ASP A 61 -36.68 11.99 -17.72
CA ASP A 61 -35.44 12.51 -17.17
C ASP A 61 -35.47 12.57 -15.65
N LEU A 62 -34.42 12.05 -15.01
CA LEU A 62 -34.09 12.30 -13.61
C LEU A 62 -32.57 12.50 -13.49
N ASP A 63 -32.16 13.76 -13.45
CA ASP A 63 -30.80 14.15 -13.06
C ASP A 63 -30.48 13.55 -11.69
N SER A 64 -29.48 12.66 -11.65
CA SER A 64 -28.96 12.08 -10.41
C SER A 64 -27.87 13.00 -9.85
N HIS A 65 -28.30 14.13 -9.26
CA HIS A 65 -27.44 14.97 -8.46
C HIS A 65 -26.73 14.16 -7.36
N ASP A 66 -25.41 14.20 -7.34
CA ASP A 66 -24.56 13.61 -6.29
C ASP A 66 -24.58 14.50 -5.04
N PRO A 67 -25.03 14.01 -3.86
CA PRO A 67 -25.02 14.78 -2.62
C PRO A 67 -23.71 14.68 -1.82
N TYR A 68 -22.68 13.95 -2.29
CA TYR A 68 -21.54 13.52 -1.44
C TYR A 68 -20.15 13.77 -2.04
N SER A 69 -20.00 14.65 -3.03
CA SER A 69 -18.71 14.98 -3.68
C SER A 69 -18.29 16.46 -3.61
N HIS A 70 -18.78 17.21 -2.62
CA HIS A 70 -18.33 18.60 -2.36
C HIS A 70 -17.48 18.75 -1.10
N VAL A 71 -16.21 19.09 -1.30
CA VAL A 71 -15.36 19.79 -0.31
C VAL A 71 -15.04 21.15 -0.93
N ASP A 72 -15.83 22.17 -0.60
CA ASP A 72 -15.70 23.49 -1.20
C ASP A 72 -14.48 24.26 -0.65
N VAL A 73 -13.38 24.24 -1.41
CA VAL A 73 -12.22 25.10 -1.17
C VAL A 73 -12.53 26.52 -1.64
N VAL A 74 -13.03 27.36 -0.74
CA VAL A 74 -13.41 28.76 -1.02
C VAL A 74 -12.17 29.62 -1.30
N CYS A 75 -11.76 29.66 -2.57
CA CYS A 75 -10.54 30.33 -3.01
C CYS A 75 -10.74 31.86 -3.19
N VAL A 76 -10.57 32.62 -2.11
CA VAL A 76 -10.73 34.09 -2.11
C VAL A 76 -9.53 34.79 -2.77
N LYS A 77 -9.74 35.34 -3.97
CA LYS A 77 -8.72 36.12 -4.69
C LYS A 77 -8.58 37.54 -4.13
N PHE A 78 -7.44 37.85 -3.49
CA PHE A 78 -6.99 39.22 -3.28
C PHE A 78 -5.97 39.64 -4.36
N LYS A 79 -6.08 40.88 -4.85
CA LYS A 79 -5.15 41.49 -5.82
C LYS A 79 -4.50 42.76 -5.24
N GLY A 80 -3.24 42.66 -4.84
CA GLY A 80 -2.21 43.72 -4.82
C GLY A 80 -2.44 44.97 -3.96
N GLY A 81 -1.41 45.42 -3.21
CA GLY A 81 -1.47 46.73 -2.55
C GLY A 81 -0.46 47.00 -1.42
N GLU A 82 0.84 47.00 -1.74
CA GLU A 82 1.91 47.69 -0.99
C GLU A 82 2.10 47.42 0.53
N THR A 83 3.05 48.14 1.14
CA THR A 83 3.71 47.76 2.41
C THR A 83 3.19 48.52 3.63
N LEU A 84 2.97 47.80 4.73
CA LEU A 84 3.48 48.12 6.07
C LEU A 84 3.17 46.96 7.04
N GLY A 85 4.08 46.68 7.96
CA GLY A 85 3.97 45.51 8.86
C GLY A 85 3.51 45.86 10.27
N ILE A 86 2.89 44.88 10.94
CA ILE A 86 2.72 44.73 12.39
C ILE A 86 2.58 43.22 12.67
N SER A 87 2.98 42.78 13.87
CA SER A 87 2.85 41.40 14.34
C SER A 87 1.49 41.19 15.01
N GLN A 88 0.83 40.06 14.76
CA GLN A 88 0.39 39.14 15.82
C GLN A 88 -0.18 37.80 15.32
N ASP A 89 0.23 36.77 16.04
CA ASP A 89 -0.24 35.38 16.22
C ASP A 89 -1.72 35.08 15.87
N LEU A 90 -1.97 33.91 15.25
CA LEU A 90 -2.81 32.80 15.79
C LEU A 90 -3.05 31.70 14.74
N GLU A 91 -2.44 30.53 14.92
CA GLU A 91 -2.85 29.25 14.30
C GLU A 91 -2.84 28.16 15.39
N GLU A 92 -3.98 27.47 15.59
CA GLU A 92 -4.10 26.35 16.53
C GLU A 92 -4.05 25.01 15.77
N GLU A 93 -2.85 24.49 15.49
CA GLU A 93 -2.69 23.08 15.11
C GLU A 93 -2.75 22.18 16.35
N GLN A 94 -3.47 21.05 16.26
CA GLN A 94 -3.60 20.09 17.36
C GLN A 94 -2.38 19.18 17.44
N GLU A 95 -1.36 19.64 18.19
CA GLU A 95 -0.14 18.89 18.46
C GLU A 95 -0.41 17.60 19.27
N TYR A 96 0.06 16.46 18.76
CA TYR A 96 0.02 15.18 19.47
C TYR A 96 1.18 15.07 20.46
N HIS A 97 0.98 15.54 21.70
CA HIS A 97 1.98 15.40 22.76
C HIS A 97 2.34 13.93 23.07
N LEU A 98 3.56 13.53 22.70
CA LEU A 98 4.34 12.53 23.43
C LEU A 98 5.26 13.24 24.45
N PRO A 99 5.66 12.58 25.56
CA PRO A 99 6.51 13.21 26.57
C PRO A 99 7.98 13.31 26.11
N ASP A 100 8.62 14.44 26.43
CA ASP A 100 10.05 14.68 26.17
C ASP A 100 10.97 13.63 26.80
N VAL A 101 11.85 13.05 25.97
CA VAL A 101 13.00 12.27 26.43
C VAL A 101 14.23 13.18 26.46
N THR A 102 14.58 13.68 27.65
CA THR A 102 15.69 14.62 27.83
C THR A 102 17.05 13.96 27.60
N LEU A 103 17.63 14.14 26.40
CA LEU A 103 19.00 13.74 26.09
C LEU A 103 20.00 14.55 26.94
N SER A 104 20.60 13.91 27.93
CA SER A 104 21.60 14.53 28.80
C SER A 104 22.99 14.52 28.14
N ALA A 105 23.45 15.69 27.70
CA ALA A 105 24.80 15.84 27.14
C ALA A 105 25.87 15.71 28.23
N ILE A 106 26.94 14.95 27.94
CA ILE A 106 28.11 14.83 28.80
C ILE A 106 29.00 16.08 28.63
N SER A 107 29.38 16.71 29.74
CA SER A 107 30.54 17.62 29.76
C SER A 107 31.26 17.53 31.11
N GLU A 108 32.58 17.50 31.06
CA GLU A 108 33.45 17.49 32.24
C GLU A 108 33.78 18.94 32.64
N ASN A 109 33.63 19.32 33.91
CA ASN A 109 34.78 19.56 34.81
C ASN A 109 34.46 20.24 36.16
N SER A 110 35.35 19.97 37.12
CA SER A 110 35.81 20.85 38.22
C SER A 110 34.82 21.56 39.18
N GLN A 111 34.86 21.05 40.43
CA GLN A 111 35.15 21.80 41.67
C GLN A 111 34.08 22.57 42.49
N GLN A 112 34.09 22.21 43.78
CA GLN A 112 33.93 23.00 45.02
C GLN A 112 32.54 23.30 45.64
N ASP A 113 32.38 22.66 46.80
CA ASP A 113 32.06 23.23 48.12
C ASP A 113 30.64 23.71 48.52
N SER A 114 30.05 22.85 49.38
CA SER A 114 29.45 23.20 50.69
C SER A 114 27.95 23.57 50.77
N GLY A 115 27.37 23.34 51.97
CA GLY A 115 26.04 23.83 52.36
C GLY A 115 25.02 22.74 52.74
N ILE A 116 25.02 22.30 54.02
CA ILE A 116 23.94 21.47 54.62
C ILE A 116 23.08 22.36 55.57
N PRO A 117 21.95 21.88 56.14
CA PRO A 117 20.56 22.06 55.67
C PRO A 117 19.72 22.99 56.61
N ALA A 118 18.38 23.02 56.44
CA ALA A 118 17.39 22.55 57.45
C ALA A 118 16.00 23.23 57.44
N LEU A 119 14.93 22.44 57.67
CA LEU A 119 13.67 22.75 58.41
C LEU A 119 12.75 23.90 57.88
N ASN A 120 11.43 23.99 58.11
CA ASN A 120 10.54 23.34 59.10
C ASN A 120 9.02 23.52 58.75
N ARG A 121 8.15 22.62 59.27
CA ARG A 121 6.75 22.84 59.80
C ARG A 121 5.63 23.46 58.92
N GLN A 122 4.42 22.86 58.83
CA GLN A 122 3.27 22.85 59.79
C GLN A 122 2.70 24.27 60.06
N SER A 123 1.38 24.57 60.01
CA SER A 123 0.12 23.78 59.89
C SER A 123 -0.87 24.47 58.89
N SER A 124 -2.23 24.49 58.91
CA SER A 124 -3.29 24.04 59.85
C SER A 124 -4.68 23.89 59.17
N ALA A 125 -5.72 23.52 59.93
CA ALA A 125 -7.05 23.08 59.50
C ALA A 125 -8.16 24.15 59.32
N GLY A 126 -9.13 23.88 58.43
CA GLY A 126 -10.54 23.65 58.81
C GLY A 126 -11.58 24.80 58.70
N GLY A 127 -12.69 24.57 57.96
CA GLY A 127 -13.91 25.40 58.04
C GLY A 127 -14.97 25.16 56.94
N ARG A 128 -16.22 24.80 57.32
CA ARG A 128 -17.45 24.71 56.48
C ARG A 128 -18.67 24.46 57.43
N PRO A 129 -19.95 24.59 57.01
CA PRO A 129 -20.57 25.39 55.93
C PRO A 129 -21.67 26.37 56.44
N VAL A 130 -22.16 27.28 55.59
CA VAL A 130 -23.49 27.90 55.70
C VAL A 130 -24.12 28.03 54.29
N MET A 131 -25.45 27.93 54.21
CA MET A 131 -26.29 28.18 53.02
C MET A 131 -27.49 29.03 53.44
N PRO A 132 -28.00 29.92 52.57
CA PRO A 132 -29.46 30.12 52.51
C PRO A 132 -30.06 30.33 51.09
N SER A 133 -31.15 29.59 50.85
CA SER A 133 -32.38 29.86 50.06
C SER A 133 -32.49 30.97 48.98
N SER A 134 -33.18 30.60 47.89
CA SER A 134 -33.82 31.44 46.83
C SER A 134 -35.03 32.26 47.33
N PRO A 135 -35.56 33.25 46.54
CA PRO A 135 -36.94 33.08 46.02
C PRO A 135 -37.33 33.75 44.65
N ALA A 136 -38.45 33.26 44.09
CA ALA A 136 -39.54 33.98 43.34
C ALA A 136 -39.47 34.37 41.83
N ASP A 137 -40.40 33.76 41.06
CA ASP A 137 -41.49 34.34 40.22
C ASP A 137 -41.28 35.17 38.90
N VAL A 138 -41.37 34.47 37.75
CA VAL A 138 -42.52 34.44 36.77
C VAL A 138 -43.25 35.78 36.46
N PRO A 139 -43.36 36.24 35.18
CA PRO A 139 -44.46 35.78 34.28
C PRO A 139 -44.20 35.73 32.75
N CYS A 140 -45.17 35.21 31.99
CA CYS A 140 -45.12 34.90 30.53
C CYS A 140 -45.94 35.86 29.64
N ALA A 141 -45.56 35.99 28.36
CA ALA A 141 -46.40 36.33 27.18
C ALA A 141 -45.51 36.35 25.90
N ASP A 142 -45.97 36.15 24.65
CA ASP A 142 -47.08 35.36 24.04
C ASP A 142 -46.85 35.34 22.49
N LEU A 143 -47.68 34.59 21.73
CA LEU A 143 -47.83 34.58 20.24
C LEU A 143 -46.77 33.86 19.37
N GLY A 144 -47.25 33.28 18.25
CA GLY A 144 -46.45 32.92 17.07
C GLY A 144 -46.71 31.51 16.50
N ILE A 145 -47.20 31.40 15.25
CA ILE A 145 -47.44 30.13 14.54
C ILE A 145 -46.89 30.22 13.09
N ASP A 146 -46.52 29.05 12.55
CA ASP A 146 -46.26 28.67 11.15
C ASP A 146 -44.87 28.85 10.50
N ALA A 147 -44.36 27.67 10.08
CA ALA A 147 -43.63 27.33 8.86
C ALA A 147 -42.45 28.19 8.34
N VAL A 148 -41.29 27.55 8.23
CA VAL A 148 -40.73 27.09 6.93
C VAL A 148 -39.82 25.88 7.15
N LEU A 149 -39.57 25.09 6.09
CA LEU A 149 -38.68 23.93 6.10
C LEU A 149 -37.22 24.35 5.88
N GLU A 150 -36.34 24.04 6.83
CA GLU A 150 -34.89 23.92 6.59
C GLU A 150 -34.38 22.58 7.12
N GLN A 151 -33.42 21.98 6.41
CA GLN A 151 -32.80 20.72 6.84
C GLN A 151 -31.63 21.03 7.78
N PRO A 152 -31.51 20.37 8.95
CA PRO A 152 -30.34 20.53 9.80
C PRO A 152 -29.14 19.84 9.15
N ASP A 153 -28.15 20.62 8.74
CA ASP A 153 -26.86 20.13 8.27
C ASP A 153 -26.16 19.29 9.36
N VAL A 154 -25.70 18.09 9.01
CA VAL A 154 -25.21 17.07 9.96
C VAL A 154 -23.68 17.06 10.00
N SER A 155 -23.08 18.25 9.96
CA SER A 155 -21.65 18.50 10.13
C SER A 155 -21.27 18.81 11.61
N ALA A 156 -22.24 19.30 12.40
CA ALA A 156 -22.04 19.70 13.79
C ALA A 156 -21.83 18.51 14.76
N THR A 157 -20.58 18.07 14.90
CA THR A 157 -20.18 17.15 15.98
C THR A 157 -20.28 17.89 17.32
N LEU A 158 -21.31 17.57 18.11
CA LEU A 158 -21.63 18.29 19.34
C LEU A 158 -20.69 17.85 20.48
N VAL A 159 -19.51 18.48 20.56
CA VAL A 159 -18.50 18.25 21.61
C VAL A 159 -19.00 18.81 22.94
N VAL A 160 -19.87 18.04 23.61
CA VAL A 160 -20.26 18.30 25.01
C VAL A 160 -19.14 17.80 25.92
N SER A 161 -18.22 18.70 26.28
CA SER A 161 -17.10 18.44 27.19
C SER A 161 -17.53 18.28 28.66
N HIS A 162 -18.38 17.28 28.93
CA HIS A 162 -18.70 16.85 30.28
C HIS A 162 -17.55 16.01 30.87
N ASN A 163 -16.94 16.51 31.94
CA ASN A 163 -16.01 15.76 32.81
C ASN A 163 -16.73 14.66 33.62
N VAL A 164 -17.34 13.71 32.92
CA VAL A 164 -17.70 12.41 33.48
C VAL A 164 -16.41 11.61 33.62
N LYS A 165 -16.18 10.98 34.78
CA LYS A 165 -15.16 9.94 34.87
C LYS A 165 -15.58 8.78 33.97
N GLU A 166 -14.95 8.62 32.82
CA GLU A 166 -15.14 7.42 32.01
C GLU A 166 -14.76 6.20 32.85
N GLU A 167 -15.69 5.27 33.00
CA GLU A 167 -15.38 3.96 33.55
C GLU A 167 -14.41 3.25 32.60
N GLN A 168 -13.34 2.68 33.14
CA GLN A 168 -12.29 2.05 32.35
C GLN A 168 -12.31 0.53 32.52
N VAL A 169 -12.08 -0.20 31.43
CA VAL A 169 -11.94 -1.66 31.45
C VAL A 169 -10.47 -2.05 31.40
N THR A 170 -10.06 -2.90 32.36
CA THR A 170 -8.73 -3.50 32.38
C THR A 170 -8.74 -4.91 31.78
N LEU A 171 -8.13 -5.07 30.59
CA LEU A 171 -7.68 -6.36 30.08
C LEU A 171 -6.30 -6.70 30.66
N SER A 172 -5.94 -7.99 30.71
CA SER A 172 -4.60 -8.40 31.16
C SER A 172 -4.26 -9.79 30.66
N ALA A 173 -2.96 -10.05 30.46
CA ALA A 173 -2.45 -11.34 30.05
C ALA A 173 -3.01 -12.51 30.90
N PHE A 174 -3.22 -12.30 32.20
CA PHE A 174 -3.78 -13.32 33.10
C PHE A 174 -5.29 -13.59 32.88
N LYS A 175 -6.08 -12.57 32.51
CA LYS A 175 -7.49 -12.77 32.16
C LYS A 175 -7.61 -13.51 30.83
N GLU A 176 -6.94 -13.01 29.79
CA GLU A 176 -7.12 -13.51 28.42
C GLU A 176 -6.38 -14.84 28.18
N THR A 177 -5.18 -15.04 28.76
CA THR A 177 -4.31 -16.20 28.45
C THR A 177 -3.96 -17.09 29.65
N ARG A 178 -4.38 -16.72 30.87
CA ARG A 178 -3.98 -17.33 32.16
C ARG A 178 -2.47 -17.29 32.48
N ARG A 179 -1.62 -16.70 31.63
CA ARG A 179 -0.19 -16.43 31.91
C ARG A 179 -0.05 -15.25 32.89
N ALA A 180 0.94 -15.30 33.80
CA ALA A 180 1.19 -14.20 34.73
C ALA A 180 1.80 -12.98 34.00
N LYS A 181 1.48 -11.74 34.42
CA LYS A 181 2.03 -10.53 33.78
C LYS A 181 3.57 -10.55 33.70
N SER A 182 4.24 -10.94 34.78
CA SER A 182 5.70 -11.07 34.87
C SER A 182 6.31 -12.18 34.00
N SER A 183 5.49 -13.02 33.37
CA SER A 183 5.92 -14.01 32.36
C SER A 183 5.73 -13.52 30.92
N ILE A 184 5.17 -12.31 30.72
CA ILE A 184 5.03 -11.69 29.42
C ILE A 184 6.14 -10.63 29.26
N PRO A 185 7.17 -10.89 28.43
CA PRO A 185 8.32 -9.99 28.28
C PRO A 185 7.97 -8.66 27.61
N VAL A 186 7.02 -8.65 26.65
CA VAL A 186 6.59 -7.43 25.97
C VAL A 186 5.73 -6.60 26.91
N LEU A 187 6.17 -5.38 27.24
CA LEU A 187 5.54 -4.55 28.28
C LEU A 187 4.10 -4.19 27.90
N ASN A 188 3.91 -3.76 26.65
CA ASN A 188 2.62 -3.37 26.11
C ASN A 188 1.62 -4.54 25.96
N GLN A 189 2.03 -5.80 26.14
CA GLN A 189 1.13 -6.97 26.14
C GLN A 189 0.64 -7.36 27.55
N GLN A 190 1.21 -6.81 28.63
CA GLN A 190 0.90 -7.27 29.99
C GLN A 190 -0.52 -6.90 30.45
N SER A 191 -0.99 -5.71 30.07
CA SER A 191 -2.36 -5.24 30.30
C SER A 191 -2.67 -3.96 29.54
N TYR A 192 -3.95 -3.80 29.21
CA TYR A 192 -4.55 -2.55 28.74
C TYR A 192 -5.49 -2.03 29.82
N THR A 193 -5.59 -0.71 30.00
CA THR A 193 -6.67 -0.09 30.79
C THR A 193 -7.09 1.19 30.10
N GLY A 194 -8.35 1.24 29.66
CA GLY A 194 -8.87 2.32 28.82
C GLY A 194 -10.36 2.12 28.57
N SER A 195 -10.83 2.37 27.35
CA SER A 195 -12.26 2.48 27.02
C SER A 195 -13.09 1.29 27.50
N LYS A 196 -14.23 1.57 28.16
CA LYS A 196 -15.25 0.57 28.52
C LYS A 196 -15.87 -0.18 27.34
N LEU A 197 -15.65 0.29 26.11
CA LEU A 197 -16.12 -0.35 24.88
C LEU A 197 -15.31 -1.61 24.52
N VAL A 198 -14.19 -1.87 25.20
CA VAL A 198 -13.39 -3.08 25.00
C VAL A 198 -13.96 -4.24 25.82
N ILE A 199 -14.35 -5.33 25.16
CA ILE A 199 -14.82 -6.56 25.84
C ILE A 199 -13.68 -7.60 26.01
N THR A 200 -13.77 -8.48 27.01
CA THR A 200 -12.82 -9.60 27.16
C THR A 200 -13.04 -10.65 26.07
N SER A 201 -12.02 -11.45 25.76
CA SER A 201 -12.16 -12.63 24.89
C SER A 201 -13.27 -13.56 25.39
N GLU A 202 -13.31 -13.84 26.69
CA GLU A 202 -14.35 -14.63 27.37
C GLU A 202 -15.77 -14.12 27.14
N LEU A 203 -15.98 -12.79 27.06
CA LEU A 203 -17.28 -12.19 26.77
C LEU A 203 -17.61 -12.22 25.27
N ALA A 204 -16.61 -12.02 24.40
CA ALA A 204 -16.79 -12.13 22.95
C ALA A 204 -17.18 -13.55 22.51
N ASP A 205 -16.63 -14.56 23.21
CA ASP A 205 -16.76 -16.00 22.93
C ASP A 205 -18.10 -16.65 23.35
N ILE A 206 -19.00 -15.90 23.99
CA ILE A 206 -20.32 -16.41 24.41
C ILE A 206 -21.26 -16.49 23.20
N SER A 207 -21.88 -17.64 22.95
CA SER A 207 -22.97 -17.74 21.95
C SER A 207 -24.17 -16.88 22.36
N CYS A 208 -24.73 -16.13 21.41
CA CYS A 208 -25.96 -15.38 21.64
C CYS A 208 -27.20 -16.29 21.80
N ALA A 209 -27.15 -17.53 21.31
CA ALA A 209 -28.21 -18.52 21.52
C ALA A 209 -28.20 -19.07 22.95
N ASP A 210 -27.03 -19.35 23.53
CA ASP A 210 -26.89 -19.89 24.88
C ASP A 210 -27.43 -18.95 25.98
N ILE A 211 -27.32 -17.63 25.77
CA ILE A 211 -27.78 -16.61 26.73
C ILE A 211 -29.13 -15.98 26.38
N GLY A 212 -29.57 -16.09 25.12
CA GLY A 212 -30.82 -15.55 24.62
C GLY A 212 -30.88 -14.01 24.47
N ILE A 213 -31.85 -13.55 23.68
CA ILE A 213 -31.96 -12.15 23.22
C ILE A 213 -32.00 -11.11 24.35
N GLY A 214 -32.65 -11.42 25.48
CA GLY A 214 -32.74 -10.52 26.62
C GLY A 214 -31.38 -10.28 27.30
N ALA A 215 -30.53 -11.31 27.38
CA ALA A 215 -29.19 -11.18 27.94
C ALA A 215 -28.21 -10.53 26.96
N VAL A 216 -28.34 -10.80 25.65
CA VAL A 216 -27.61 -10.07 24.60
C VAL A 216 -27.91 -8.57 24.70
N LEU A 217 -29.18 -8.18 24.70
CA LEU A 217 -29.59 -6.78 24.85
C LEU A 217 -29.12 -6.18 26.18
N GLY A 218 -29.24 -6.91 27.29
CA GLY A 218 -28.74 -6.45 28.60
C GLY A 218 -27.24 -6.15 28.60
N LYS A 219 -26.43 -7.00 27.96
CA LYS A 219 -24.98 -6.82 27.82
C LYS A 219 -24.65 -5.64 26.89
N LEU A 220 -25.29 -5.54 25.73
CA LEU A 220 -25.10 -4.43 24.78
C LEU A 220 -25.42 -3.09 25.45
N ASN A 221 -26.55 -3.00 26.15
CA ASN A 221 -26.95 -1.84 26.95
C ASN A 221 -25.89 -1.46 28.01
N ALA A 222 -25.38 -2.44 28.78
CA ALA A 222 -24.40 -2.18 29.82
C ALA A 222 -23.06 -1.64 29.27
N ILE A 223 -22.55 -2.22 28.18
CA ILE A 223 -21.27 -1.79 27.58
C ILE A 223 -21.41 -0.41 26.93
N LEU A 224 -22.50 -0.19 26.19
CA LEU A 224 -22.73 1.02 25.39
C LEU A 224 -23.33 2.17 26.21
N GLY A 225 -23.69 1.93 27.48
CA GLY A 225 -24.28 2.94 28.36
C GLY A 225 -25.74 3.29 28.04
N THR A 226 -26.45 2.41 27.35
CA THR A 226 -27.82 2.63 26.87
C THR A 226 -28.86 1.85 27.69
N SER A 227 -30.14 2.20 27.53
CA SER A 227 -31.25 1.55 28.24
C SER A 227 -32.40 1.13 27.31
N HIS A 228 -32.08 0.63 26.11
CA HIS A 228 -33.08 0.22 25.14
C HIS A 228 -33.89 -0.98 25.62
N ARG A 229 -35.20 -0.95 25.39
CA ARG A 229 -36.12 -2.08 25.63
C ARG A 229 -36.27 -2.88 24.34
N LEU A 230 -36.56 -4.18 24.45
CA LEU A 230 -36.79 -5.04 23.30
C LEU A 230 -38.09 -4.64 22.59
N THR A 231 -37.96 -3.86 21.51
CA THR A 231 -39.05 -3.50 20.58
C THR A 231 -39.09 -4.50 19.42
N ALA A 232 -40.15 -4.47 18.61
CA ALA A 232 -40.23 -5.29 17.39
C ALA A 232 -39.05 -5.05 16.44
N SER A 233 -38.67 -3.78 16.21
CA SER A 233 -37.54 -3.41 15.35
C SER A 233 -36.20 -3.89 15.89
N LEU A 234 -35.97 -3.76 17.20
CA LEU A 234 -34.74 -4.25 17.85
C LEU A 234 -34.70 -5.79 17.87
N ASN A 235 -35.85 -6.45 18.02
CA ASN A 235 -35.95 -7.90 17.86
C ASN A 235 -35.54 -8.32 16.44
N SER A 236 -36.06 -7.68 15.38
CA SER A 236 -35.68 -8.00 14.00
C SER A 236 -34.20 -7.73 13.66
N VAL A 237 -33.50 -6.88 14.44
CA VAL A 237 -32.05 -6.67 14.30
C VAL A 237 -31.24 -7.76 15.02
N LEU A 238 -31.67 -8.23 16.19
CA LEU A 238 -30.92 -9.20 17.00
C LEU A 238 -31.24 -10.68 16.67
N GLU A 239 -32.49 -10.99 16.36
CA GLU A 239 -32.97 -12.36 16.09
C GLU A 239 -32.19 -13.07 14.97
N PRO A 240 -31.82 -12.44 13.83
CA PRO A 240 -31.02 -13.08 12.79
C PRO A 240 -29.65 -13.56 13.26
N TYR A 241 -28.98 -12.83 14.16
CA TYR A 241 -27.68 -13.25 14.70
C TYR A 241 -27.83 -14.44 15.65
N ILE A 242 -28.86 -14.43 16.49
CA ILE A 242 -29.17 -15.50 17.42
C ILE A 242 -29.55 -16.79 16.67
N ALA A 243 -30.35 -16.67 15.60
CA ALA A 243 -30.74 -17.78 14.74
C ALA A 243 -29.55 -18.40 13.97
N ARG A 244 -28.51 -17.62 13.65
CA ARG A 244 -27.24 -18.11 13.10
C ARG A 244 -26.30 -18.72 14.14
N ASN A 245 -26.63 -18.65 15.44
CA ASN A 245 -25.74 -18.99 16.54
C ASN A 245 -24.44 -18.14 16.56
N ASP A 246 -24.54 -16.87 16.15
CA ASP A 246 -23.42 -15.93 16.20
C ASP A 246 -23.00 -15.65 17.67
N ASP A 247 -21.71 -15.41 17.88
CA ASP A 247 -21.18 -15.06 19.19
C ASP A 247 -21.34 -13.56 19.52
N PHE A 248 -21.25 -13.24 20.81
CA PHE A 248 -21.50 -11.89 21.31
C PHE A 248 -20.49 -10.88 20.76
N GLY A 249 -19.24 -11.29 20.52
CA GLY A 249 -18.25 -10.47 19.84
C GLY A 249 -18.68 -10.11 18.42
N THR A 250 -19.21 -11.07 17.66
CA THR A 250 -19.70 -10.85 16.29
C THR A 250 -20.89 -9.90 16.28
N VAL A 251 -21.86 -10.07 17.19
CA VAL A 251 -23.00 -9.14 17.34
C VAL A 251 -22.53 -7.74 17.75
N TYR A 252 -21.62 -7.65 18.72
CA TYR A 252 -21.10 -6.37 19.21
C TYR A 252 -20.34 -5.59 18.12
N ALA A 253 -19.48 -6.27 17.34
CA ALA A 253 -18.73 -5.65 16.25
C ALA A 253 -19.65 -5.05 15.17
N HIS A 254 -20.67 -5.80 14.73
CA HIS A 254 -21.58 -5.34 13.66
C HIS A 254 -22.54 -4.24 14.13
N LEU A 255 -22.92 -4.21 15.42
CA LEU A 255 -23.96 -3.30 15.90
C LEU A 255 -23.43 -2.06 16.65
N ARG A 256 -22.19 -2.09 17.21
CA ARG A 256 -21.63 -0.97 18.02
C ARG A 256 -21.76 0.39 17.35
N GLN A 257 -21.39 0.51 16.07
CA GLN A 257 -21.41 1.79 15.35
C GLN A 257 -22.81 2.28 14.98
N TYR A 258 -23.82 1.39 14.97
CA TYR A 258 -25.19 1.71 14.59
C TYR A 258 -26.15 1.80 15.78
N TRP A 259 -25.69 1.50 17.00
CA TRP A 259 -26.54 1.32 18.18
C TRP A 259 -27.27 2.58 18.65
N SER A 260 -26.77 3.77 18.30
CA SER A 260 -27.40 5.07 18.56
C SER A 260 -28.43 5.49 17.49
N TYR A 261 -28.56 4.74 16.40
CA TYR A 261 -29.51 5.02 15.32
C TYR A 261 -30.84 4.30 15.55
N ASP A 262 -31.87 4.70 14.80
CA ASP A 262 -33.16 3.99 14.77
C ASP A 262 -32.97 2.52 14.32
N PHE A 263 -33.35 1.59 15.18
CA PHE A 263 -33.32 0.14 14.93
C PHE A 263 -34.10 -0.28 13.67
N ALA A 264 -35.15 0.46 13.26
CA ALA A 264 -35.86 0.20 12.01
C ALA A 264 -35.02 0.51 10.76
N ARG A 265 -33.91 1.26 10.89
CA ARG A 265 -33.00 1.62 9.80
C ARG A 265 -31.71 0.78 9.78
N ILE A 266 -31.31 0.14 10.88
CA ILE A 266 -30.03 -0.58 10.98
C ILE A 266 -29.91 -1.70 9.93
N ASP A 267 -30.91 -2.55 9.77
CA ASP A 267 -30.87 -3.65 8.77
C ASP A 267 -30.67 -3.11 7.33
N ASN A 268 -31.34 -1.99 7.00
CA ASN A 268 -31.17 -1.31 5.72
C ASN A 268 -29.75 -0.70 5.56
N LEU A 269 -29.19 -0.11 6.62
CA LEU A 269 -27.83 0.46 6.61
C LEU A 269 -26.75 -0.63 6.44
N LEU A 270 -26.89 -1.76 7.14
CA LEU A 270 -25.98 -2.91 7.01
C LEU A 270 -26.04 -3.49 5.58
N ARG A 271 -27.25 -3.79 5.07
CA ARG A 271 -27.44 -4.32 3.70
C ARG A 271 -26.98 -3.35 2.61
N HIS A 272 -27.15 -2.05 2.80
CA HIS A 272 -26.65 -1.04 1.86
C HIS A 272 -25.11 -1.04 1.85
N SER A 273 -24.48 -1.03 3.02
CA SER A 273 -23.02 -1.00 3.14
C SER A 273 -22.36 -2.28 2.60
N GLU A 274 -22.98 -3.44 2.84
CA GLU A 274 -22.59 -4.72 2.25
C GLU A 274 -22.69 -4.70 0.72
N LYS A 275 -23.86 -4.32 0.18
CA LYS A 275 -24.08 -4.24 -1.28
C LYS A 275 -23.14 -3.24 -1.95
N TRP A 276 -22.85 -2.12 -1.30
CA TRP A 276 -21.95 -1.10 -1.84
C TRP A 276 -20.52 -1.62 -1.99
N ILE A 277 -19.98 -2.33 -0.98
CA ILE A 277 -18.66 -2.97 -1.11
C ILE A 277 -18.69 -4.06 -2.18
N GLN A 278 -19.67 -4.97 -2.16
CA GLN A 278 -19.77 -6.03 -3.19
C GLN A 278 -19.87 -5.45 -4.61
N GLN A 279 -20.55 -4.31 -4.79
CA GLN A 279 -20.64 -3.63 -6.08
C GLN A 279 -19.33 -2.94 -6.45
N LYS A 280 -18.64 -2.27 -5.51
CA LYS A 280 -17.33 -1.65 -5.76
C LYS A 280 -16.28 -2.69 -6.14
N GLU A 281 -16.25 -3.84 -5.44
CA GLU A 281 -15.36 -4.96 -5.78
C GLU A 281 -15.59 -5.45 -7.22
N ARG A 282 -16.86 -5.63 -7.62
CA ARG A 282 -17.24 -6.07 -8.98
C ARG A 282 -16.94 -5.02 -10.05
N SER A 283 -17.21 -3.75 -9.79
CA SER A 283 -17.01 -2.67 -10.77
C SER A 283 -15.53 -2.26 -10.92
N THR A 284 -14.69 -2.60 -9.95
CA THR A 284 -13.25 -2.27 -10.01
C THR A 284 -12.46 -3.26 -10.86
N LEU A 285 -12.86 -4.54 -10.90
CA LEU A 285 -12.23 -5.56 -11.74
C LEU A 285 -12.82 -5.55 -13.15
N ALA A 286 -12.05 -5.08 -14.13
CA ALA A 286 -12.40 -5.15 -15.55
C ALA A 286 -11.15 -5.42 -16.39
N ASP A 287 -11.27 -6.26 -17.42
CA ASP A 287 -10.21 -6.48 -18.43
C ASP A 287 -8.86 -6.98 -17.84
N GLY A 288 -8.90 -7.69 -16.72
CA GLY A 288 -7.71 -8.13 -15.97
C GLY A 288 -7.05 -7.03 -15.12
N ARG A 289 -7.66 -5.85 -15.03
CA ARG A 289 -7.15 -4.68 -14.30
C ARG A 289 -8.05 -4.34 -13.11
N ILE A 290 -7.44 -3.94 -12.01
CA ILE A 290 -8.10 -3.44 -10.80
C ILE A 290 -8.04 -1.91 -10.86
N ARG A 291 -9.08 -1.29 -11.41
CA ARG A 291 -9.12 0.14 -11.82
C ARG A 291 -9.11 1.17 -10.67
N SER A 292 -9.13 0.74 -9.41
CA SER A 292 -9.13 1.60 -8.24
C SER A 292 -8.17 1.05 -7.18
N ILE A 293 -7.04 1.72 -7.04
CA ILE A 293 -6.02 1.45 -6.00
C ILE A 293 -6.50 1.83 -4.58
N GLN A 294 -7.75 2.27 -4.44
CA GLN A 294 -8.40 2.62 -3.18
C GLN A 294 -9.55 1.65 -2.83
N ILE A 295 -9.35 0.36 -3.08
CA ILE A 295 -10.15 -0.70 -2.48
C ILE A 295 -9.77 -0.80 -1.00
N ARG A 296 -10.79 -0.80 -0.12
CA ARG A 296 -10.59 -1.19 1.29
C ARG A 296 -10.45 -2.71 1.35
N CYS A 297 -9.49 -3.20 2.13
CA CYS A 297 -9.36 -4.62 2.48
C CYS A 297 -10.73 -5.23 2.86
N ARG A 298 -11.07 -6.45 2.42
CA ARG A 298 -12.39 -7.05 2.68
C ARG A 298 -12.75 -7.19 4.16
N ARG A 299 -11.74 -7.37 5.00
CA ARG A 299 -11.88 -7.70 6.43
C ARG A 299 -10.96 -6.83 7.27
N VAL A 300 -11.37 -6.59 8.51
CA VAL A 300 -10.60 -5.92 9.56
C VAL A 300 -10.80 -6.64 10.89
N TRP A 301 -9.80 -6.60 11.76
CA TRP A 301 -9.92 -7.09 13.14
C TRP A 301 -10.43 -5.95 14.03
N ASP A 302 -11.66 -6.07 14.51
CA ASP A 302 -12.22 -5.23 15.57
C ASP A 302 -11.57 -5.61 16.90
N LEU A 303 -10.68 -4.74 17.39
CA LEU A 303 -9.92 -4.96 18.62
C LEU A 303 -10.79 -4.74 19.87
N TYR A 304 -11.87 -3.96 19.77
CA TYR A 304 -12.80 -3.77 20.88
C TYR A 304 -13.66 -5.02 21.08
N ALA A 305 -14.16 -5.61 19.99
CA ALA A 305 -15.00 -6.81 19.98
C ALA A 305 -14.23 -8.14 19.94
N ASN A 306 -12.93 -8.11 19.65
CA ASN A 306 -12.07 -9.27 19.39
C ASN A 306 -12.56 -10.18 18.24
N ARG A 307 -12.99 -9.61 17.12
CA ARG A 307 -13.50 -10.36 15.95
C ARG A 307 -13.04 -9.76 14.64
N VAL A 308 -12.77 -10.62 13.67
CA VAL A 308 -12.61 -10.24 12.27
C VAL A 308 -13.99 -10.04 11.67
N VAL A 309 -14.24 -8.85 11.13
CA VAL A 309 -15.51 -8.46 10.49
C VAL A 309 -15.27 -7.95 9.07
N PRO A 310 -16.29 -7.99 8.19
CA PRO A 310 -16.23 -7.31 6.90
C PRO A 310 -15.95 -5.81 7.07
N SER A 311 -15.17 -5.21 6.19
CA SER A 311 -14.78 -3.79 6.34
C SER A 311 -15.93 -2.80 6.18
N TRP A 312 -17.08 -3.19 5.63
CA TRP A 312 -18.29 -2.37 5.65
C TRP A 312 -18.89 -2.20 7.06
N ALA A 313 -18.50 -3.03 8.04
CA ALA A 313 -18.90 -2.86 9.43
C ALA A 313 -18.16 -1.69 10.14
N THR A 314 -17.23 -1.02 9.47
CA THR A 314 -16.58 0.20 10.00
C THR A 314 -16.30 1.26 8.95
N LYS A 315 -16.53 2.53 9.29
CA LYS A 315 -16.02 3.64 8.48
C LYS A 315 -14.53 3.91 8.69
N LYS A 316 -13.96 3.52 9.84
CA LYS A 316 -12.56 3.80 10.23
C LYS A 316 -11.54 2.98 9.43
N THR A 317 -10.36 3.54 9.21
CA THR A 317 -9.18 2.83 8.71
C THR A 317 -8.57 1.95 9.81
N PRO A 318 -8.20 0.69 9.53
CA PRO A 318 -7.45 -0.14 10.47
C PRO A 318 -5.99 0.34 10.59
N LEU A 319 -5.36 0.05 11.73
CA LEU A 319 -3.91 0.14 11.92
C LEU A 319 -3.24 -1.13 11.34
N GLY A 320 -2.26 -0.98 10.45
CA GLY A 320 -1.58 -2.13 9.84
C GLY A 320 -0.65 -2.84 10.81
N ILE A 321 -0.62 -4.18 10.79
CA ILE A 321 0.38 -5.00 11.47
C ILE A 321 1.24 -5.70 10.43
N SER A 322 2.55 -5.47 10.47
CA SER A 322 3.56 -6.15 9.67
C SER A 322 4.44 -7.02 10.56
N HIS A 323 4.97 -8.13 10.06
CA HIS A 323 5.85 -9.00 10.87
C HIS A 323 6.81 -9.88 10.05
N ALA A 324 7.93 -10.24 10.68
CA ALA A 324 8.79 -11.30 10.18
C ALA A 324 8.04 -12.65 10.19
N TRP A 325 8.37 -13.54 9.26
CA TRP A 325 7.87 -14.92 9.33
C TRP A 325 8.76 -15.75 10.24
N MET A 326 8.20 -16.88 10.70
CA MET A 326 8.92 -17.86 11.52
C MET A 326 9.05 -19.17 10.73
N ASP A 327 9.97 -20.03 11.17
CA ASP A 327 10.07 -21.40 10.66
C ASP A 327 8.76 -22.17 10.86
N GLU A 328 8.45 -23.14 10.00
CA GLU A 328 7.30 -24.04 10.20
C GLU A 328 7.41 -24.81 11.53
N ARG A 329 8.61 -25.26 11.89
CA ARG A 329 8.86 -25.92 13.19
C ARG A 329 8.60 -25.00 14.40
N ASP A 330 8.59 -23.69 14.18
CA ASP A 330 8.43 -22.63 15.20
C ASP A 330 7.05 -21.94 15.11
N ARG A 331 6.20 -22.34 14.14
CA ARG A 331 4.80 -21.89 13.95
C ARG A 331 3.77 -22.93 14.41
N VAL A 332 2.54 -22.48 14.61
CA VAL A 332 1.35 -23.30 14.84
C VAL A 332 0.15 -22.67 14.15
N ASP A 333 -0.67 -23.51 13.53
CA ASP A 333 -1.93 -23.13 12.90
C ASP A 333 -3.07 -23.11 13.93
N VAL A 334 -3.61 -21.93 14.21
CA VAL A 334 -4.62 -21.73 15.26
C VAL A 334 -6.01 -21.52 14.66
N LEU A 335 -6.93 -22.47 14.89
CA LEU A 335 -8.36 -22.30 14.60
C LEU A 335 -9.05 -21.45 15.68
N THR A 336 -8.85 -20.14 15.59
CA THR A 336 -9.37 -19.15 16.56
C THR A 336 -10.82 -18.74 16.28
N ARG A 337 -11.57 -18.34 17.32
CA ARG A 337 -12.90 -17.70 17.17
C ARG A 337 -12.82 -16.27 16.65
N ILE A 338 -11.68 -15.58 16.76
CA ILE A 338 -11.44 -14.23 16.21
C ILE A 338 -11.76 -14.21 14.70
N ASN A 339 -11.22 -15.23 14.04
CA ASN A 339 -11.54 -15.88 12.78
C ASN A 339 -12.92 -16.38 12.34
N GLN A 340 -13.83 -16.52 13.29
CA GLN A 340 -14.94 -17.50 13.24
C GLN A 340 -14.50 -18.94 12.88
N ARG A 341 -13.23 -19.31 13.10
CA ARG A 341 -12.60 -20.60 12.74
C ARG A 341 -12.67 -20.94 11.24
N GLN A 342 -12.86 -19.94 10.37
CA GLN A 342 -13.07 -20.20 8.94
C GLN A 342 -11.80 -20.71 8.22
N TRP A 343 -10.61 -20.30 8.66
CA TRP A 343 -9.29 -20.75 8.18
C TRP A 343 -8.28 -20.83 9.33
N PRO A 344 -7.21 -21.66 9.24
CA PRO A 344 -6.13 -21.64 10.23
C PRO A 344 -5.37 -20.30 10.25
N VAL A 345 -4.91 -19.88 11.42
CA VAL A 345 -4.07 -18.68 11.58
C VAL A 345 -2.63 -19.13 11.90
N PRO A 346 -1.69 -19.10 10.93
CA PRO A 346 -0.30 -19.48 11.16
C PRO A 346 0.41 -18.41 11.99
N MET A 347 0.85 -18.76 13.19
CA MET A 347 1.50 -17.82 14.11
C MET A 347 2.61 -18.48 14.96
N PRO A 348 3.52 -17.72 15.60
CA PRO A 348 4.60 -18.30 16.39
C PRO A 348 4.09 -19.07 17.62
N LYS A 349 4.73 -20.19 17.97
CA LYS A 349 4.34 -21.07 19.09
C LYS A 349 4.39 -20.39 20.46
N ASP A 350 5.19 -19.35 20.63
CA ASP A 350 5.33 -18.58 21.87
C ASP A 350 4.34 -17.40 21.99
N ALA A 351 3.83 -16.90 20.87
CA ALA A 351 2.91 -15.77 20.76
C ALA A 351 1.44 -16.11 21.10
N ASN A 352 0.59 -15.08 21.20
CA ASN A 352 -0.86 -15.21 21.38
C ASN A 352 -1.60 -13.97 20.83
N LEU A 353 -2.73 -14.17 20.16
CA LEU A 353 -3.50 -13.07 19.54
C LEU A 353 -4.11 -12.10 20.55
N ASP A 354 -4.56 -12.57 21.71
CA ASP A 354 -5.13 -11.69 22.75
C ASP A 354 -4.05 -10.85 23.45
N LEU A 355 -2.78 -11.27 23.45
CA LEU A 355 -1.64 -10.45 23.86
C LEU A 355 -1.34 -9.36 22.82
N ILE A 356 -1.23 -9.72 21.53
CA ILE A 356 -1.08 -8.78 20.41
C ILE A 356 -2.21 -7.74 20.44
N ARG A 357 -3.44 -8.17 20.70
CA ARG A 357 -4.61 -7.31 20.88
C ARG A 357 -4.42 -6.30 22.00
N ILE A 358 -3.90 -6.71 23.16
CA ILE A 358 -3.62 -5.80 24.30
C ILE A 358 -2.58 -4.74 23.90
N GLU A 359 -1.54 -5.12 23.16
CA GLU A 359 -0.52 -4.21 22.64
C GLU A 359 -1.11 -3.20 21.62
N MET A 360 -1.90 -3.67 20.66
CA MET A 360 -2.59 -2.79 19.69
C MET A 360 -3.59 -1.83 20.37
N LEU A 361 -4.29 -2.28 21.42
CA LEU A 361 -5.19 -1.45 22.22
C LEU A 361 -4.43 -0.38 23.02
N ASN A 362 -3.24 -0.71 23.56
CA ASN A 362 -2.37 0.25 24.23
C ASN A 362 -1.81 1.31 23.24
N LEU A 363 -1.64 0.96 21.96
CA LEU A 363 -1.36 1.90 20.87
C LEU A 363 -2.60 2.66 20.36
N GLY A 364 -3.74 2.57 21.06
CA GLY A 364 -4.97 3.32 20.77
C GLY A 364 -5.81 2.78 19.60
N ALA A 365 -5.47 1.61 19.04
CA ALA A 365 -6.19 1.07 17.89
C ALA A 365 -7.54 0.44 18.28
N GLU A 366 -8.63 0.89 17.65
CA GLU A 366 -9.94 0.21 17.69
C GLU A 366 -10.05 -0.90 16.63
N TYR A 367 -9.36 -0.72 15.49
CA TYR A 367 -9.34 -1.66 14.37
C TYR A 367 -7.89 -1.90 13.93
N ALA A 368 -7.55 -3.16 13.66
CA ALA A 368 -6.28 -3.55 13.05
C ALA A 368 -6.50 -4.32 11.74
N TRP A 369 -5.46 -4.37 10.92
CA TRP A 369 -5.35 -5.31 9.80
C TRP A 369 -4.11 -6.17 9.99
N LEU A 370 -4.28 -7.47 9.84
CA LEU A 370 -3.24 -8.48 9.96
C LEU A 370 -3.52 -9.55 8.91
N ASP A 371 -2.55 -9.83 8.05
CA ASP A 371 -2.66 -10.74 6.90
C ASP A 371 -3.23 -12.11 7.29
N VAL A 372 -2.69 -12.75 8.33
CA VAL A 372 -3.10 -14.08 8.80
C VAL A 372 -4.52 -14.11 9.38
N LEU A 373 -5.07 -12.96 9.78
CA LEU A 373 -6.45 -12.82 10.27
C LEU A 373 -7.43 -12.24 9.24
N CYS A 374 -6.99 -11.52 8.23
CA CYS A 374 -7.86 -10.77 7.32
C CYS A 374 -7.87 -11.32 5.87
N LEU A 375 -6.75 -11.91 5.42
CA LEU A 375 -6.71 -12.72 4.20
C LEU A 375 -7.08 -14.16 4.51
N ARG A 376 -7.73 -14.84 3.55
CA ARG A 376 -7.86 -16.30 3.56
C ARG A 376 -6.46 -16.93 3.59
N GLN A 377 -6.14 -17.68 4.63
CA GLN A 377 -5.00 -18.58 4.62
C GLN A 377 -5.42 -19.93 4.00
N GLN A 378 -4.46 -20.77 3.64
CA GLN A 378 -4.72 -22.06 3.01
C GLN A 378 -5.50 -22.99 3.96
N GLY A 379 -6.60 -23.56 3.46
CA GLY A 379 -7.41 -24.55 4.16
C GLY A 379 -8.45 -23.98 5.11
N GLY A 380 -8.97 -24.86 5.98
CA GLY A 380 -10.19 -24.59 6.76
C GLY A 380 -11.46 -24.83 5.93
N ILE A 381 -12.58 -24.28 6.39
CA ILE A 381 -13.92 -24.62 5.86
C ILE A 381 -14.35 -23.83 4.62
N ARG A 382 -13.60 -22.80 4.22
CA ARG A 382 -13.93 -21.90 3.08
C ARG A 382 -12.76 -21.69 2.11
N GLU A 383 -11.97 -22.74 1.88
CA GLU A 383 -10.90 -22.78 0.85
C GLU A 383 -11.46 -22.51 -0.56
N ASP A 384 -12.74 -22.79 -0.80
CA ASP A 384 -13.46 -22.50 -2.05
C ASP A 384 -13.43 -21.01 -2.46
N LEU A 385 -13.23 -20.12 -1.49
CA LEU A 385 -13.14 -18.68 -1.74
C LEU A 385 -11.70 -18.14 -1.81
N ARG A 386 -10.66 -18.94 -1.47
CA ARG A 386 -9.30 -18.40 -1.34
C ARG A 386 -8.78 -17.81 -2.64
N VAL A 387 -8.74 -18.58 -3.73
CA VAL A 387 -8.24 -18.11 -5.03
C VAL A 387 -9.10 -16.97 -5.63
N PRO A 388 -10.45 -17.04 -5.61
CA PRO A 388 -11.30 -15.92 -6.04
C PRO A 388 -11.12 -14.63 -5.22
N GLU A 389 -10.91 -14.70 -3.90
CA GLU A 389 -10.61 -13.52 -3.08
C GLU A 389 -9.20 -12.99 -3.36
N TRP A 390 -8.18 -13.86 -3.36
CA TRP A 390 -6.76 -13.51 -3.54
C TRP A 390 -6.48 -12.74 -4.83
N LYS A 391 -7.18 -13.07 -5.93
CA LYS A 391 -7.05 -12.39 -7.23
C LYS A 391 -7.19 -10.86 -7.17
N ILE A 392 -7.97 -10.36 -6.20
CA ILE A 392 -8.16 -8.93 -5.93
C ILE A 392 -7.45 -8.52 -4.62
N ASP A 393 -7.47 -9.37 -3.61
CA ASP A 393 -7.01 -9.02 -2.27
C ASP A 393 -5.49 -8.92 -2.20
N VAL A 394 -4.76 -9.88 -2.79
CA VAL A 394 -3.28 -9.89 -2.77
C VAL A 394 -2.70 -8.64 -3.45
N PRO A 395 -3.16 -8.19 -4.63
CA PRO A 395 -2.75 -6.91 -5.19
C PRO A 395 -3.17 -5.69 -4.37
N THR A 396 -4.22 -5.76 -3.55
CA THR A 396 -4.79 -4.57 -2.87
C THR A 396 -4.31 -4.38 -1.43
N ILE A 397 -3.57 -5.31 -0.82
CA ILE A 397 -3.19 -5.21 0.61
C ILE A 397 -2.35 -3.98 0.98
N GLY A 398 -1.45 -3.52 0.11
CA GLY A 398 -0.57 -2.37 0.40
C GLY A 398 -1.30 -1.07 0.76
N TRP A 399 -2.60 -0.96 0.39
CA TRP A 399 -3.46 0.15 0.82
C TRP A 399 -3.56 0.30 2.34
N VAL A 400 -3.43 -0.78 3.13
CA VAL A 400 -3.51 -0.67 4.60
C VAL A 400 -2.28 -0.02 5.23
N TYR A 401 -1.16 -0.02 4.52
CA TYR A 401 0.14 0.50 4.98
C TYR A 401 0.47 1.89 4.41
N ARG A 402 0.01 2.21 3.18
CA ARG A 402 0.22 3.52 2.53
C ARG A 402 -0.31 4.67 3.40
N ASN A 403 0.58 5.64 3.67
CA ASN A 403 0.34 6.90 4.40
C ASN A 403 -0.27 6.74 5.80
N LYS A 404 -0.03 5.60 6.48
CA LYS A 404 -0.61 5.25 7.80
C LYS A 404 0.47 4.76 8.76
N ALA A 405 0.20 4.82 10.06
CA ALA A 405 1.06 4.13 11.02
C ALA A 405 0.99 2.60 10.82
N VAL A 406 2.10 1.91 11.08
CA VAL A 406 2.22 0.45 10.92
C VAL A 406 3.00 -0.11 12.11
N VAL A 407 2.50 -1.18 12.74
CA VAL A 407 3.17 -1.85 13.86
C VAL A 407 3.98 -3.03 13.32
N CYS A 408 5.31 -2.93 13.37
CA CYS A 408 6.22 -3.92 12.79
C CYS A 408 6.84 -4.82 13.86
N TYR A 409 6.55 -6.12 13.82
CA TYR A 409 7.17 -7.15 14.68
C TYR A 409 8.37 -7.79 13.98
N PHE A 410 9.53 -7.15 14.11
CA PHE A 410 10.78 -7.50 13.43
C PHE A 410 11.34 -8.90 13.78
N CYS A 411 10.94 -9.49 14.91
CA CYS A 411 11.41 -10.80 15.37
C CYS A 411 10.30 -11.89 15.37
N GLY A 412 9.21 -11.64 14.65
CA GLY A 412 8.05 -12.53 14.49
C GLY A 412 6.80 -12.01 15.20
N LEU A 413 5.61 -12.25 14.63
CA LEU A 413 4.32 -11.72 15.07
C LEU A 413 4.09 -11.85 16.59
N GLY A 414 3.97 -10.71 17.29
CA GLY A 414 3.69 -10.66 18.73
C GLY A 414 4.85 -11.08 19.63
N ARG A 415 6.05 -11.31 19.09
CA ARG A 415 7.22 -11.73 19.86
C ARG A 415 8.06 -10.52 20.30
N PRO A 416 8.85 -10.64 21.38
CA PRO A 416 9.88 -9.67 21.76
C PRO A 416 10.78 -9.23 20.60
N LEU A 417 11.04 -7.93 20.51
CA LEU A 417 12.15 -7.39 19.73
C LEU A 417 13.47 -7.89 20.37
N ARG A 418 14.10 -8.86 19.73
CA ARG A 418 15.34 -9.50 20.19
C ARG A 418 16.26 -9.73 19.00
N LEU A 419 16.89 -8.65 18.55
CA LEU A 419 17.98 -8.71 17.59
C LEU A 419 19.16 -9.46 18.21
N LYS A 420 19.87 -10.23 17.39
CA LYS A 420 21.00 -11.08 17.79
C LYS A 420 22.08 -11.04 16.70
N PRO A 421 23.33 -11.41 16.99
CA PRO A 421 24.29 -11.75 15.94
C PRO A 421 23.69 -12.79 14.98
N GLY A 422 23.75 -12.55 13.68
CA GLY A 422 23.08 -13.36 12.65
C GLY A 422 21.63 -12.95 12.31
N TYR A 423 21.12 -11.81 12.82
CA TYR A 423 19.73 -11.40 12.56
C TYR A 423 19.46 -10.92 11.12
N PHE A 424 20.44 -10.33 10.43
CA PHE A 424 20.26 -9.83 9.06
C PHE A 424 20.55 -10.92 8.01
N GLU A 425 21.22 -11.98 8.46
CA GLU A 425 21.64 -13.16 7.72
C GLU A 425 20.60 -14.31 7.75
N ASP A 426 19.45 -14.10 8.40
CA ASP A 426 18.29 -15.00 8.37
C ASP A 426 17.36 -14.61 7.20
N ASP A 427 17.12 -15.52 6.25
CA ASP A 427 16.22 -15.30 5.10
C ASP A 427 14.80 -14.86 5.51
N ARG A 428 14.38 -15.17 6.75
CA ARG A 428 13.06 -14.80 7.31
C ARG A 428 13.08 -13.50 8.10
N CYS A 429 14.25 -12.86 8.23
CA CYS A 429 14.41 -11.50 8.74
C CYS A 429 13.42 -10.55 8.06
N TRP A 430 12.88 -9.58 8.81
CA TRP A 430 11.87 -8.67 8.30
C TRP A 430 12.34 -7.92 7.05
N PHE A 431 13.58 -7.42 7.08
CA PHE A 431 14.19 -6.67 5.99
C PHE A 431 14.32 -7.48 4.70
N ASN A 432 14.47 -8.80 4.81
CA ASN A 432 14.75 -9.72 3.71
C ASN A 432 13.48 -10.25 3.01
N ARG A 433 12.28 -10.13 3.59
CA ARG A 433 11.05 -10.68 2.97
C ARG A 433 10.45 -9.75 1.92
N ALA A 434 10.25 -10.24 0.69
CA ALA A 434 9.73 -9.48 -0.46
C ALA A 434 8.44 -8.70 -0.12
N TRP A 435 7.49 -9.34 0.56
CA TRP A 435 6.23 -8.70 0.94
C TRP A 435 6.36 -7.46 1.82
N THR A 436 7.39 -7.36 2.67
CA THR A 436 7.53 -6.26 3.66
C THR A 436 7.81 -4.90 3.02
N ILE A 437 8.27 -4.86 1.76
CA ILE A 437 8.61 -3.60 1.08
C ILE A 437 7.39 -2.68 0.90
N GLN A 438 6.17 -3.22 0.73
CA GLN A 438 4.94 -2.42 0.71
C GLN A 438 4.39 -2.11 2.11
N GLU A 439 4.96 -2.72 3.15
CA GLU A 439 4.57 -2.54 4.55
C GLU A 439 5.41 -1.45 5.26
N ILE A 440 6.52 -1.04 4.63
CA ILE A 440 7.30 0.15 5.01
C ILE A 440 6.39 1.39 5.02
N SER A 441 6.48 2.18 6.08
CA SER A 441 5.78 3.46 6.23
C SER A 441 6.71 4.50 6.88
N GLU A 442 6.47 5.77 6.55
CA GLU A 442 6.95 6.93 7.32
C GLU A 442 6.77 6.73 8.84
N LYS A 443 5.61 6.20 9.23
CA LYS A 443 5.11 6.11 10.61
C LYS A 443 5.16 4.68 11.16
N VAL A 444 6.26 3.95 10.90
CA VAL A 444 6.53 2.64 11.52
C VAL A 444 6.73 2.78 13.03
N VAL A 445 5.89 2.05 13.78
CA VAL A 445 5.97 1.78 15.22
C VAL A 445 6.61 0.39 15.41
N ILE A 446 7.52 0.25 16.37
CA ILE A 446 8.19 -1.02 16.67
C ILE A 446 7.30 -1.84 17.62
N GLY A 447 6.86 -3.02 17.18
CA GLY A 447 6.11 -3.96 18.01
C GLY A 447 7.01 -4.93 18.77
N GLY A 448 6.55 -5.42 19.91
CA GLY A 448 7.28 -6.39 20.73
C GLY A 448 8.27 -5.77 21.72
N GLU A 449 8.10 -4.50 22.09
CA GLU A 449 9.03 -3.79 22.97
C GLU A 449 9.01 -4.33 24.42
N THR A 450 10.20 -4.67 24.92
CA THR A 450 10.44 -5.28 26.25
C THR A 450 11.00 -4.32 27.29
N GLY A 451 11.26 -3.07 26.91
CA GLY A 451 12.10 -2.15 27.66
C GLY A 451 13.60 -2.41 27.44
N ASP A 452 14.43 -1.51 27.98
CA ASP A 452 15.89 -1.64 27.93
C ASP A 452 16.36 -2.73 28.90
N ASP A 453 16.63 -3.93 28.37
CA ASP A 453 17.21 -5.05 29.09
C ASP A 453 18.73 -5.18 28.89
N GLY A 454 19.35 -4.25 28.15
CA GLY A 454 20.77 -4.25 27.82
C GLY A 454 21.26 -5.46 27.01
N THR A 455 20.37 -6.26 26.39
CA THR A 455 20.77 -7.50 25.70
C THR A 455 21.16 -7.34 24.24
N LEU A 456 20.97 -6.16 23.65
CA LEU A 456 21.37 -5.87 22.27
C LEU A 456 22.79 -5.30 22.20
N GLU A 457 23.56 -5.82 21.27
CA GLU A 457 24.86 -5.27 20.87
C GLU A 457 24.63 -3.95 20.12
N GLU A 458 25.42 -2.91 20.43
CA GLU A 458 25.13 -1.53 19.99
C GLU A 458 25.30 -1.34 18.48
N ASP A 459 26.22 -2.09 17.86
CA ASP A 459 26.40 -2.13 16.42
C ASP A 459 25.19 -2.73 15.69
N ILE A 460 24.57 -3.78 16.25
CA ILE A 460 23.33 -4.38 15.75
C ILE A 460 22.17 -3.37 15.85
N ARG A 461 22.10 -2.57 16.92
CA ARG A 461 21.12 -1.47 17.05
C ARG A 461 21.34 -0.39 15.99
N VAL A 462 22.57 0.08 15.83
CA VAL A 462 22.93 1.10 14.84
C VAL A 462 22.63 0.61 13.42
N MET A 463 22.97 -0.63 13.09
CA MET A 463 22.69 -1.25 11.79
C MET A 463 21.18 -1.40 11.54
N PHE A 464 20.40 -1.84 12.54
CA PHE A 464 18.94 -1.93 12.45
C PHE A 464 18.29 -0.57 12.16
N HIS A 465 18.66 0.47 12.91
CA HIS A 465 18.13 1.82 12.69
C HIS A 465 18.60 2.42 11.37
N ALA A 466 19.83 2.13 10.93
CA ALA A 466 20.34 2.57 9.62
C ALA A 466 19.57 1.91 8.45
N GLN A 467 19.31 0.60 8.50
CA GLN A 467 18.49 -0.08 7.49
C GLN A 467 17.06 0.47 7.47
N LEU A 468 16.41 0.61 8.63
CA LEU A 468 15.05 1.15 8.71
C LEU A 468 14.96 2.61 8.20
N ALA A 469 16.00 3.43 8.42
CA ALA A 469 16.10 4.76 7.85
C ALA A 469 16.31 4.75 6.32
N SER A 470 17.11 3.81 5.79
CA SER A 470 17.29 3.60 4.34
C SER A 470 15.96 3.24 3.67
N LEU A 471 15.19 2.33 4.28
CA LEU A 471 13.88 1.91 3.77
C LEU A 471 12.84 3.03 3.75
N ARG A 472 12.81 3.87 4.79
CA ARG A 472 11.98 5.09 4.80
C ARG A 472 12.41 6.03 3.66
N LYS A 473 13.71 6.33 3.54
CA LYS A 473 14.23 7.18 2.46
C LYS A 473 13.90 6.66 1.05
N MET A 474 13.89 5.34 0.83
CA MET A 474 13.44 4.74 -0.44
C MET A 474 11.93 4.90 -0.67
N ARG A 475 11.10 4.73 0.37
CA ARG A 475 9.66 5.06 0.31
C ARG A 475 9.45 6.54 -0.05
N ASP A 476 10.25 7.43 0.54
CA ASP A 476 10.16 8.88 0.35
C ASP A 476 10.73 9.37 -1.00
N SER A 477 11.58 8.57 -1.67
CA SER A 477 12.25 8.99 -2.92
C SER A 477 11.38 8.83 -4.17
N HIS A 478 10.42 7.90 -4.14
CA HIS A 478 9.63 7.45 -5.30
C HIS A 478 10.49 6.99 -6.51
N LEU A 479 11.78 6.71 -6.31
CA LEU A 479 12.69 6.32 -7.38
C LEU A 479 12.53 4.83 -7.71
N VAL A 480 12.08 4.54 -8.92
CA VAL A 480 11.80 3.17 -9.40
C VAL A 480 12.97 2.23 -9.15
N PHE A 481 14.22 2.67 -9.33
CA PHE A 481 15.39 1.80 -9.16
C PHE A 481 15.90 1.69 -7.73
N ASP A 482 15.61 2.64 -6.83
CA ASP A 482 15.81 2.43 -5.38
C ASP A 482 14.92 1.24 -4.95
N VAL A 483 13.63 1.30 -5.29
CA VAL A 483 12.62 0.28 -4.98
C VAL A 483 12.98 -1.08 -5.61
N LEU A 484 13.44 -1.12 -6.86
CA LEU A 484 13.83 -2.37 -7.54
C LEU A 484 15.15 -2.93 -7.00
N SER A 485 16.11 -2.09 -6.60
CA SER A 485 17.34 -2.55 -5.93
C SER A 485 17.05 -3.15 -4.57
N GLU A 486 16.13 -2.53 -3.83
CA GLU A 486 15.58 -3.03 -2.58
C GLU A 486 14.77 -4.33 -2.76
N MET A 487 13.97 -4.48 -3.81
CA MET A 487 13.25 -5.73 -4.08
C MET A 487 14.18 -6.87 -4.53
N LYS A 488 15.21 -6.56 -5.32
CA LYS A 488 16.20 -7.52 -5.85
C LYS A 488 16.89 -8.35 -4.76
N THR A 489 17.10 -7.78 -3.58
CA THR A 489 17.78 -8.42 -2.44
C THR A 489 16.85 -9.21 -1.51
N ARG A 490 15.55 -9.33 -1.83
CA ARG A 490 14.54 -9.91 -0.94
C ARG A 490 14.03 -11.28 -1.37
N ASP A 491 13.80 -12.17 -0.42
CA ASP A 491 13.31 -13.53 -0.64
C ASP A 491 11.78 -13.63 -0.62
N SER A 492 11.28 -14.57 -1.41
CA SER A 492 9.86 -14.84 -1.60
C SER A 492 9.60 -16.33 -1.78
N THR A 493 8.46 -16.82 -1.29
CA THR A 493 8.08 -18.23 -1.46
C THR A 493 7.50 -18.50 -2.84
N ASN A 494 6.75 -17.54 -3.40
CA ASN A 494 6.44 -17.50 -4.83
C ASN A 494 7.25 -16.35 -5.48
N PRO A 495 7.99 -16.56 -6.58
CA PRO A 495 8.69 -15.48 -7.28
C PRO A 495 7.77 -14.29 -7.68
N LEU A 496 6.50 -14.56 -7.99
CA LEU A 496 5.51 -13.53 -8.33
C LEU A 496 5.24 -12.53 -7.17
N ASP A 497 5.49 -12.91 -5.92
CA ASP A 497 5.37 -12.02 -4.75
C ASP A 497 6.30 -10.81 -4.87
N ARG A 498 7.48 -10.97 -5.49
CA ARG A 498 8.44 -9.88 -5.75
C ARG A 498 7.91 -8.86 -6.77
N ILE A 499 6.90 -9.21 -7.55
CA ILE A 499 6.29 -8.31 -8.54
C ILE A 499 5.01 -7.71 -7.95
N ALA A 500 4.18 -8.53 -7.30
CA ALA A 500 2.97 -8.07 -6.62
C ALA A 500 3.28 -7.07 -5.47
N GLY A 501 4.35 -7.31 -4.70
CA GLY A 501 4.80 -6.41 -3.62
C GLY A 501 5.25 -5.01 -4.07
N LEU A 502 5.43 -4.77 -5.37
CA LEU A 502 5.76 -3.45 -5.93
C LEU A 502 4.52 -2.58 -6.18
N GLY A 503 3.32 -3.16 -6.16
CA GLY A 503 2.09 -2.56 -6.69
C GLY A 503 1.67 -1.22 -6.05
N TYR A 504 1.94 -1.04 -4.76
CA TYR A 504 1.65 0.23 -4.05
C TYR A 504 2.81 1.22 -4.00
N ILE A 505 3.95 0.90 -4.63
CA ILE A 505 5.20 1.64 -4.49
C ILE A 505 5.62 2.32 -5.79
N LEU A 506 5.44 1.66 -6.95
CA LEU A 506 5.86 2.19 -8.26
C LEU A 506 4.82 3.12 -8.92
N ASP A 507 3.92 3.68 -8.10
CA ASP A 507 2.81 4.59 -8.43
C ASP A 507 2.07 4.22 -9.74
N LEU A 508 1.14 3.28 -9.61
CA LEU A 508 0.37 2.72 -10.72
C LEU A 508 -1.00 3.39 -10.90
N ASN A 509 -1.44 3.51 -12.16
CA ASN A 509 -2.80 3.93 -12.55
C ASN A 509 -3.89 2.94 -12.13
N TYR A 510 -3.54 1.65 -12.11
CA TYR A 510 -4.39 0.52 -11.75
C TYR A 510 -3.50 -0.59 -11.17
N LEU A 511 -4.07 -1.58 -10.49
CA LEU A 511 -3.31 -2.76 -10.08
C LEU A 511 -3.54 -3.91 -11.06
N PRO A 512 -2.49 -4.63 -11.50
CA PRO A 512 -2.66 -5.94 -12.13
C PRO A 512 -3.37 -6.92 -11.17
N ILE A 513 -4.08 -7.90 -11.72
CA ILE A 513 -4.55 -9.05 -10.93
C ILE A 513 -3.38 -9.92 -10.47
N TYR A 514 -3.56 -10.61 -9.34
CA TYR A 514 -2.70 -11.72 -8.98
C TYR A 514 -3.24 -13.00 -9.63
N ASP A 515 -2.38 -13.66 -10.42
CA ASP A 515 -2.64 -14.95 -11.03
C ASP A 515 -1.42 -15.84 -10.77
N GLU A 516 -1.61 -16.98 -10.10
CA GLU A 516 -0.51 -17.90 -9.73
C GLU A 516 0.03 -18.68 -10.95
N ALA A 517 -0.65 -18.64 -12.10
CA ALA A 517 -0.28 -19.37 -13.31
C ALA A 517 0.44 -18.53 -14.39
N GLN A 518 0.60 -17.22 -14.19
CA GLN A 518 1.33 -16.33 -15.13
C GLN A 518 2.85 -16.44 -14.95
N SER A 519 3.63 -16.11 -15.99
CA SER A 519 5.09 -16.04 -15.84
C SER A 519 5.53 -14.74 -15.15
N GLU A 520 6.74 -14.74 -14.59
CA GLU A 520 7.31 -13.53 -13.97
C GLU A 520 7.46 -12.37 -14.97
N GLU A 521 7.82 -12.62 -16.24
CA GLU A 521 7.91 -11.55 -17.24
C GLU A 521 6.53 -11.06 -17.69
N ASP A 522 5.50 -11.91 -17.71
CA ASP A 522 4.11 -11.47 -17.98
C ASP A 522 3.59 -10.58 -16.83
N ALA A 523 3.84 -10.97 -15.58
CA ALA A 523 3.49 -10.18 -14.40
C ALA A 523 4.24 -8.83 -14.38
N TRP A 524 5.55 -8.83 -14.67
CA TRP A 524 6.36 -7.61 -14.80
C TRP A 524 5.88 -6.73 -15.95
N THR A 525 5.53 -7.32 -17.09
CA THR A 525 4.93 -6.60 -18.24
C THR A 525 3.62 -5.91 -17.84
N ALA A 526 2.73 -6.63 -17.15
CA ALA A 526 1.47 -6.06 -16.66
C ALA A 526 1.69 -4.95 -15.63
N LEU A 527 2.69 -5.08 -14.75
CA LEU A 527 3.07 -4.04 -13.79
C LEU A 527 3.60 -2.77 -14.50
N VAL A 528 4.47 -2.91 -15.50
CA VAL A 528 5.03 -1.78 -16.24
C VAL A 528 3.98 -1.08 -17.11
N TYR A 529 3.00 -1.80 -17.66
CA TYR A 529 1.84 -1.17 -18.32
C TYR A 529 0.85 -0.50 -17.35
N ALA A 530 0.95 -0.78 -16.05
CA ALA A 530 0.14 -0.15 -15.01
C ALA A 530 0.78 1.13 -14.45
N MET A 531 2.11 1.24 -14.49
CA MET A 531 2.88 2.42 -14.04
C MET A 531 2.41 3.73 -14.66
N LEU A 532 2.49 4.82 -13.88
CA LEU A 532 2.39 6.18 -14.40
C LEU A 532 3.52 6.50 -15.39
N GLU A 533 3.29 7.51 -16.23
CA GLU A 533 4.18 7.87 -17.35
C GLU A 533 5.63 8.07 -16.89
N TYR A 534 5.85 8.87 -15.85
CA TYR A 534 7.17 9.10 -15.25
C TYR A 534 7.83 7.81 -14.71
N SER A 535 7.08 6.87 -14.12
CA SER A 535 7.63 5.59 -13.65
C SER A 535 8.13 4.72 -14.81
N ARG A 536 7.47 4.80 -15.98
CA ARG A 536 7.95 4.15 -17.22
C ARG A 536 9.14 4.90 -17.84
N GLU A 537 9.14 6.23 -17.78
CA GLU A 537 10.27 7.05 -18.23
C GLU A 537 11.54 6.80 -17.42
N ASN A 538 11.44 6.52 -16.11
CA ASN A 538 12.59 6.08 -15.32
C ASN A 538 13.24 4.82 -15.95
N LEU A 539 12.45 3.81 -16.34
CA LEU A 539 12.94 2.59 -16.99
C LEU A 539 13.56 2.88 -18.37
N LEU A 540 12.98 3.82 -19.12
CA LEU A 540 13.42 4.21 -20.45
C LEU A 540 14.73 5.04 -20.42
N PHE A 541 14.81 6.06 -19.58
CA PHE A 541 15.89 7.06 -19.55
C PHE A 541 17.06 6.72 -18.60
N PHE A 542 16.88 5.83 -17.62
CA PHE A 542 17.97 5.49 -16.68
C PHE A 542 18.51 4.06 -16.79
N TYR A 543 17.75 3.08 -17.28
CA TYR A 543 18.31 1.72 -17.46
C TYR A 543 19.27 1.69 -18.66
N PRO A 544 20.53 1.25 -18.52
CA PRO A 544 21.57 1.49 -19.52
C PRO A 544 21.64 0.46 -20.66
N GLU A 545 21.19 -0.77 -20.42
CA GLU A 545 21.12 -1.80 -21.46
C GLU A 545 19.77 -1.69 -22.21
N PRO A 546 19.66 -2.20 -23.45
CA PRO A 546 18.37 -2.53 -24.04
C PRO A 546 17.74 -3.72 -23.31
N GLY A 547 16.43 -3.86 -23.42
CA GLY A 547 15.71 -5.05 -22.97
C GLY A 547 16.12 -6.31 -23.74
N ASP A 548 16.27 -7.44 -23.05
CA ASP A 548 16.60 -8.74 -23.65
C ASP A 548 15.36 -9.60 -24.04
N GLY A 549 14.16 -9.09 -23.77
CA GLY A 549 12.87 -9.71 -24.10
C GLY A 549 12.23 -9.19 -25.39
N SER A 550 10.90 -9.27 -25.48
CA SER A 550 10.11 -8.76 -26.61
C SER A 550 9.97 -7.23 -26.64
N LYS A 551 10.44 -6.54 -25.60
CA LYS A 551 10.50 -5.09 -25.45
C LYS A 551 11.94 -4.68 -25.23
N CYS A 552 12.49 -3.87 -26.12
CA CYS A 552 13.88 -3.41 -26.05
C CYS A 552 14.02 -2.10 -25.27
N TRP A 553 12.92 -1.36 -25.06
CA TRP A 553 12.94 -0.03 -24.43
C TRP A 553 13.11 -0.06 -22.89
N ARG A 554 12.68 -1.15 -22.24
CA ARG A 554 12.73 -1.39 -20.79
C ARG A 554 13.52 -2.65 -20.46
N PRO A 555 14.05 -2.80 -19.23
CA PRO A 555 14.55 -4.10 -18.76
C PRO A 555 13.45 -5.17 -18.69
N SER A 556 13.84 -6.42 -18.90
CA SER A 556 13.09 -7.58 -18.42
C SER A 556 13.23 -7.76 -16.90
N TRP A 557 12.37 -8.56 -16.31
CA TRP A 557 12.46 -8.94 -14.90
C TRP A 557 13.77 -9.68 -14.59
N ASN A 558 14.20 -10.56 -15.49
CA ASN A 558 15.49 -11.24 -15.41
C ASN A 558 16.67 -10.24 -15.42
N GLN A 559 16.62 -9.18 -16.23
CA GLN A 559 17.62 -8.11 -16.18
C GLN A 559 17.62 -7.37 -14.85
N ILE A 560 16.45 -7.05 -14.28
CA ILE A 560 16.37 -6.43 -12.94
C ILE A 560 17.05 -7.32 -11.88
N LEU A 561 16.74 -8.62 -11.87
CA LEU A 561 17.30 -9.56 -10.91
C LEU A 561 18.80 -9.85 -11.13
N THR A 562 19.30 -9.86 -12.37
CA THR A 562 20.69 -10.28 -12.67
C THR A 562 21.69 -9.14 -12.88
N LYS A 563 21.28 -7.98 -13.42
CA LYS A 563 22.20 -6.89 -13.78
C LYS A 563 22.39 -5.86 -12.66
N SER A 564 23.40 -5.01 -12.80
CA SER A 564 23.57 -3.83 -11.94
C SER A 564 22.50 -2.80 -12.29
N LEU A 565 21.71 -2.40 -11.29
CA LEU A 565 20.77 -1.30 -11.43
C LEU A 565 21.51 0.05 -11.32
N PRO A 566 21.01 1.13 -11.94
CA PRO A 566 21.57 2.46 -11.75
C PRO A 566 21.31 2.93 -10.32
N SER A 567 22.24 3.71 -9.77
CA SER A 567 22.12 4.32 -8.44
C SER A 567 22.18 5.84 -8.55
N HIS A 568 21.75 6.54 -7.49
CA HIS A 568 21.76 8.02 -7.42
C HIS A 568 20.94 8.73 -8.53
N GLN A 569 19.83 8.13 -8.92
CA GLN A 569 18.88 8.76 -9.84
C GLN A 569 18.27 10.04 -9.27
N LYS A 570 17.81 10.92 -10.16
CA LYS A 570 17.02 12.11 -9.84
C LYS A 570 15.58 11.85 -10.25
N SER A 571 14.60 12.21 -9.42
CA SER A 571 13.20 11.98 -9.78
C SER A 571 12.82 12.84 -10.99
N LEU A 572 12.25 12.20 -12.00
CA LEU A 572 11.71 12.86 -13.20
C LEU A 572 10.38 13.60 -12.92
N GLY A 573 9.75 13.36 -11.77
CA GLY A 573 8.47 13.96 -11.39
C GLY A 573 8.43 14.45 -9.94
N ARG A 574 7.65 15.51 -9.71
CA ARG A 574 7.21 15.96 -8.39
C ARG A 574 5.69 16.01 -8.39
N TRP A 575 5.06 15.34 -7.42
CA TRP A 575 3.66 15.42 -6.99
C TRP A 575 2.67 16.06 -7.99
N CYS A 576 1.96 15.21 -8.74
CA CYS A 576 0.84 15.59 -9.60
C CYS A 576 -0.33 14.63 -9.36
N GLU A 577 -1.02 14.79 -8.22
CA GLU A 577 -2.18 13.94 -7.85
C GLU A 577 -3.39 14.13 -8.79
N ASP A 578 -3.43 15.26 -9.52
CA ASP A 578 -4.57 15.72 -10.31
C ASP A 578 -4.65 15.18 -11.76
N ARG A 579 -3.81 14.22 -12.15
CA ARG A 579 -3.89 13.55 -13.47
C ARG A 579 -4.43 12.12 -13.40
N MET A 580 -5.64 11.98 -12.85
CA MET A 580 -6.53 10.90 -13.29
C MET A 580 -7.28 11.33 -14.56
N VAL A 581 -7.68 10.34 -15.38
CA VAL A 581 -8.29 10.45 -16.72
C VAL A 581 -7.29 10.63 -17.88
N GLY A 582 -7.18 9.57 -18.69
CA GLY A 582 -6.42 9.49 -19.93
C GLY A 582 -6.58 8.07 -20.52
N GLU A 583 -6.70 7.96 -21.84
CA GLU A 583 -7.03 6.70 -22.53
C GLU A 583 -5.91 5.63 -22.46
N ASP A 584 -6.20 4.42 -22.93
CA ASP A 584 -5.43 3.18 -22.67
C ASP A 584 -3.90 3.33 -22.83
N LEU A 585 -3.22 3.52 -21.69
CA LEU A 585 -1.77 3.68 -21.58
C LEU A 585 -0.96 2.40 -21.91
N SER A 586 -1.62 1.34 -22.38
CA SER A 586 -1.03 0.05 -22.77
C SER A 586 -0.04 0.10 -23.95
N THR A 587 0.14 1.27 -24.57
CA THR A 587 0.93 1.46 -25.77
C THR A 587 2.40 1.72 -25.45
N ASP A 588 3.29 0.91 -26.02
CA ASP A 588 4.75 1.14 -26.03
C ASP A 588 5.09 2.36 -26.89
N SER A 589 4.92 3.56 -26.34
CA SER A 589 5.24 4.80 -27.05
C SER A 589 5.64 5.91 -26.08
N TYR A 590 6.59 6.74 -26.50
CA TYR A 590 7.03 7.95 -25.81
C TYR A 590 6.40 9.18 -26.48
N ASN A 591 5.96 10.16 -25.69
CA ASN A 591 5.49 11.46 -26.18
C ASN A 591 6.47 12.53 -25.69
N GLY A 592 7.29 13.11 -26.56
CA GLY A 592 8.33 14.02 -26.10
C GLY A 592 9.26 14.52 -27.18
N TYR A 593 10.34 15.16 -26.73
CA TYR A 593 11.36 15.74 -27.60
C TYR A 593 12.30 14.66 -28.15
N HIS A 594 12.67 14.80 -29.42
CA HIS A 594 13.64 13.94 -30.09
C HIS A 594 14.48 14.70 -31.12
N ILE A 595 15.64 14.12 -31.44
CA ILE A 595 16.50 14.51 -32.56
C ILE A 595 16.63 13.28 -33.46
N ASP A 596 16.18 13.38 -34.71
CA ASP A 596 16.06 12.21 -35.59
C ASP A 596 17.44 11.61 -35.98
N SER A 597 18.49 12.43 -36.02
CA SER A 597 19.88 12.03 -36.28
C SER A 597 20.92 12.88 -35.52
N GLY A 598 21.65 12.24 -34.61
CA GLY A 598 22.87 12.77 -33.98
C GLY A 598 24.01 11.74 -34.00
N TYR A 599 25.24 12.19 -34.24
CA TYR A 599 26.42 11.32 -34.30
C TYR A 599 27.14 11.27 -32.94
N VAL A 600 27.08 10.12 -32.28
CA VAL A 600 27.71 9.85 -30.98
C VAL A 600 29.09 9.23 -31.19
N ARG A 601 30.11 9.73 -30.50
CA ARG A 601 31.47 9.13 -30.49
C ARG A 601 32.12 9.09 -29.11
N GLY A 602 33.10 8.20 -28.95
CA GLY A 602 33.93 8.08 -27.74
C GLY A 602 33.35 7.26 -26.59
N LEU A 603 32.06 6.88 -26.65
CA LEU A 603 31.39 6.06 -25.63
C LEU A 603 31.47 4.54 -25.91
N SER A 604 32.13 4.12 -26.99
CA SER A 604 32.23 2.72 -27.42
C SER A 604 33.09 1.82 -26.53
N HIS A 605 34.06 2.40 -25.83
CA HIS A 605 35.03 1.63 -25.04
C HIS A 605 34.63 1.55 -23.55
N PRO A 606 34.87 0.43 -22.85
CA PRO A 606 34.64 0.33 -21.41
C PRO A 606 35.43 1.36 -20.61
N SER A 607 34.89 1.79 -19.48
CA SER A 607 35.60 2.70 -18.57
C SER A 607 36.83 2.06 -17.93
N HIS A 608 37.91 2.83 -17.82
CA HIS A 608 39.02 2.50 -16.93
C HIS A 608 38.74 3.03 -15.51
N ASN A 609 38.91 2.16 -14.51
CA ASN A 609 38.84 2.48 -13.08
C ASN A 609 37.48 3.05 -12.59
N GLY A 610 36.37 2.75 -13.27
CA GLY A 610 35.02 3.09 -12.79
C GLY A 610 34.62 4.57 -12.95
N MET A 611 35.40 5.36 -13.68
CA MET A 611 35.02 6.73 -14.07
C MET A 611 33.82 6.72 -15.02
N SER A 612 32.99 7.77 -15.03
CA SER A 612 31.99 7.95 -16.09
C SER A 612 32.70 8.13 -17.45
N ARG A 613 32.22 7.44 -18.49
CA ARG A 613 32.75 7.58 -19.86
C ARG A 613 32.34 8.93 -20.42
N GLN A 614 33.29 9.62 -21.05
CA GLN A 614 33.06 10.92 -21.68
C GLN A 614 33.15 10.74 -23.20
N GLY A 615 32.24 11.40 -23.91
CA GLY A 615 32.17 11.37 -25.36
C GLY A 615 31.65 12.68 -25.92
N GLU A 616 31.41 12.68 -27.22
CA GLU A 616 30.90 13.82 -27.96
C GLU A 616 29.66 13.43 -28.75
N LEU A 617 28.68 14.32 -28.76
CA LEU A 617 27.56 14.31 -29.69
C LEU A 617 27.76 15.43 -30.70
N ASP A 618 27.87 15.08 -31.98
CA ASP A 618 27.74 16.02 -33.09
C ASP A 618 26.29 15.99 -33.60
N VAL A 619 25.56 17.10 -33.49
CA VAL A 619 24.26 17.27 -34.16
C VAL A 619 24.43 18.26 -35.31
N LYS A 620 23.69 18.05 -36.40
CA LYS A 620 23.68 18.97 -37.53
C LYS A 620 22.42 19.86 -37.47
N ASP A 621 22.63 21.16 -37.53
CA ASP A 621 21.60 22.17 -37.80
C ASP A 621 21.24 22.11 -39.31
N GLU A 622 19.96 21.95 -39.62
CA GLU A 622 19.49 21.86 -41.01
C GLU A 622 19.34 23.24 -41.68
N ASP A 623 18.98 24.28 -40.92
CA ASP A 623 18.73 25.64 -41.41
C ASP A 623 20.05 26.37 -41.74
N THR A 624 21.08 26.25 -40.88
CA THR A 624 22.41 26.82 -41.16
C THR A 624 23.37 25.83 -41.82
N GLY A 625 23.05 24.54 -41.78
CA GLY A 625 23.93 23.46 -42.26
C GLY A 625 25.11 23.14 -41.33
N SER A 626 25.23 23.83 -40.19
CA SER A 626 26.35 23.75 -39.25
C SER A 626 26.36 22.45 -38.44
N THR A 627 27.53 22.02 -37.98
CA THR A 627 27.65 20.90 -37.03
C THR A 627 28.02 21.43 -35.65
N HIS A 628 27.24 21.05 -34.64
CA HIS A 628 27.36 21.50 -33.26
C HIS A 628 27.77 20.32 -32.38
N THR A 629 28.98 20.39 -31.84
CA THR A 629 29.51 19.42 -30.89
C THR A 629 29.11 19.77 -29.45
N PHE A 630 28.66 18.76 -28.71
CA PHE A 630 28.27 18.79 -27.31
C PHE A 630 29.00 17.69 -26.53
N LYS A 631 29.34 17.96 -25.27
CA LYS A 631 29.95 16.96 -24.38
C LYS A 631 28.87 16.12 -23.69
N ILE A 632 29.05 14.80 -23.74
CA ILE A 632 28.10 13.82 -23.19
C ILE A 632 28.82 12.86 -22.23
N ILE A 633 28.10 12.39 -21.21
CA ILE A 633 28.64 11.48 -20.18
C ILE A 633 27.71 10.28 -19.98
N ALA A 634 28.29 9.07 -20.04
CA ALA A 634 27.66 7.81 -19.66
C ALA A 634 28.31 7.27 -18.37
N ASP A 635 27.54 7.25 -17.29
CA ASP A 635 27.93 6.83 -15.93
C ASP A 635 27.90 5.31 -15.70
N HIS A 636 27.31 4.56 -16.62
CA HIS A 636 27.29 3.10 -16.64
C HIS A 636 28.44 2.50 -17.47
N THR A 637 28.57 1.16 -17.44
CA THR A 637 29.61 0.40 -18.19
C THR A 637 29.20 -0.03 -19.60
N TYR A 638 27.89 -0.17 -19.88
CA TYR A 638 27.39 -0.70 -21.16
C TYR A 638 27.82 0.14 -22.38
N PRO A 639 28.51 -0.44 -23.39
CA PRO A 639 29.13 0.31 -24.49
C PRO A 639 28.11 0.95 -25.43
N ILE A 640 28.41 2.16 -25.91
CA ILE A 640 27.61 2.84 -26.95
C ILE A 640 28.49 2.97 -28.19
N PRO A 641 28.32 2.13 -29.23
CA PRO A 641 29.17 2.17 -30.42
C PRO A 641 29.16 3.53 -31.10
N ASP A 642 30.30 3.97 -31.64
CA ASP A 642 30.39 5.24 -32.37
C ASP A 642 29.54 5.17 -33.66
N GLY A 643 28.67 6.15 -33.90
CA GLY A 643 27.69 6.11 -34.99
C GLY A 643 26.58 7.15 -34.92
N SER A 644 25.74 7.22 -35.96
CA SER A 644 24.52 8.03 -35.98
C SER A 644 23.35 7.29 -35.32
N TYR A 645 22.57 8.03 -34.53
CA TYR A 645 21.44 7.53 -33.75
C TYR A 645 20.29 8.54 -33.74
N THR A 646 19.07 8.03 -33.56
CA THR A 646 17.93 8.83 -33.12
C THR A 646 18.05 8.99 -31.60
N LEU A 647 17.78 10.20 -31.09
CA LEU A 647 17.94 10.54 -29.68
C LEU A 647 16.61 10.99 -29.08
N LEU A 648 16.20 10.39 -27.97
CA LEU A 648 15.05 10.87 -27.18
C LEU A 648 15.55 11.76 -26.05
N SER A 649 14.87 12.87 -25.79
CA SER A 649 15.22 13.90 -24.82
C SER A 649 14.08 14.04 -23.81
N ILE A 650 14.39 13.99 -22.51
CA ILE A 650 13.41 14.31 -21.45
C ILE A 650 13.66 15.72 -20.90
N VAL A 651 12.62 16.54 -20.96
CA VAL A 651 12.54 17.84 -20.28
C VAL A 651 11.71 17.63 -19.03
N ALA A 652 12.26 17.94 -17.85
CA ALA A 652 11.60 17.66 -16.58
C ALA A 652 10.22 18.32 -16.50
N HIS A 653 9.16 17.50 -16.45
CA HIS A 653 7.78 17.96 -16.53
C HIS A 653 7.35 18.68 -15.24
N ILE A 654 7.32 20.01 -15.29
CA ILE A 654 6.51 20.81 -14.36
C ILE A 654 5.03 20.69 -14.80
N PRO A 655 4.07 20.42 -13.89
CA PRO A 655 2.67 20.33 -14.26
C PRO A 655 2.12 21.68 -14.74
N PHE A 656 1.78 21.78 -16.03
CA PHE A 656 1.01 22.90 -16.56
C PHE A 656 -0.49 22.59 -16.55
N GLY A 657 -1.26 23.48 -15.92
CA GLY A 657 -2.70 23.55 -16.10
C GLY A 657 -3.02 24.07 -17.50
N ILE A 658 -4.08 23.54 -18.11
CA ILE A 658 -4.47 23.87 -19.49
C ILE A 658 -4.82 25.37 -19.59
N GLY A 659 -4.11 26.09 -20.46
CA GLY A 659 -4.43 27.49 -20.80
C GLY A 659 -3.52 28.58 -20.20
N GLN A 660 -2.33 28.24 -19.68
CA GLN A 660 -1.25 29.22 -19.44
C GLN A 660 -0.12 29.05 -20.45
N GLU A 661 0.54 30.15 -20.81
CA GLU A 661 1.74 30.14 -21.65
C GLU A 661 2.91 29.42 -20.93
N PRO A 662 3.82 28.75 -21.67
CA PRO A 662 5.00 28.14 -21.06
C PRO A 662 5.87 29.23 -20.39
N PRO A 663 6.41 28.96 -19.18
CA PRO A 663 7.28 29.92 -18.49
C PRO A 663 8.57 30.13 -19.29
N ASN A 664 9.15 31.32 -19.14
CA ASN A 664 10.38 31.70 -19.83
C ASN A 664 11.50 30.66 -19.64
N VAL A 665 12.20 30.32 -20.73
CA VAL A 665 13.08 29.13 -20.82
C VAL A 665 14.20 29.13 -19.78
N ASP A 666 14.65 30.31 -19.34
CA ASP A 666 15.61 30.50 -18.25
C ASP A 666 15.22 29.81 -16.93
N ALA A 667 13.93 29.55 -16.68
CA ALA A 667 13.46 28.83 -15.50
C ALA A 667 13.63 27.29 -15.60
N LEU A 668 13.76 26.75 -16.82
CA LEU A 668 13.79 25.31 -17.11
C LEU A 668 15.21 24.72 -17.10
N THR A 669 16.25 25.55 -17.18
CA THR A 669 17.64 25.10 -17.37
C THR A 669 18.38 24.72 -16.07
N GLY A 670 17.92 25.23 -14.93
CA GLY A 670 18.80 25.56 -13.79
C GLY A 670 18.93 24.58 -12.62
N ARG A 671 18.48 23.31 -12.69
CA ARG A 671 18.64 22.35 -11.56
C ARG A 671 19.00 20.91 -11.93
N ASP A 672 18.48 20.37 -13.02
CA ASP A 672 18.59 18.95 -13.33
C ASP A 672 19.16 18.68 -14.73
N GLY A 673 19.89 17.56 -14.84
CA GLY A 673 20.60 17.20 -16.06
C GLY A 673 19.65 16.70 -17.14
N ARG A 674 19.97 16.96 -18.41
CA ARG A 674 19.25 16.37 -19.54
C ARG A 674 19.74 14.93 -19.72
N PHE A 675 18.81 14.00 -19.63
CA PHE A 675 19.03 12.58 -19.90
C PHE A 675 18.51 12.27 -21.31
N TRP A 676 19.24 11.40 -22.00
CA TRP A 676 19.02 11.08 -23.39
C TRP A 676 18.97 9.57 -23.59
N VAL A 677 18.01 9.08 -24.39
CA VAL A 677 18.02 7.69 -24.87
C VAL A 677 18.61 7.67 -26.26
N VAL A 678 19.62 6.83 -26.46
CA VAL A 678 20.25 6.55 -27.75
C VAL A 678 19.56 5.34 -28.36
N GLY A 679 19.08 5.46 -29.61
CA GLY A 679 18.45 4.34 -30.31
C GLY A 679 18.48 4.45 -31.82
N ARG A 680 17.87 3.47 -32.48
CA ARG A 680 17.83 3.35 -33.94
C ARG A 680 16.39 3.13 -34.39
N ARG A 681 16.00 3.78 -35.49
CA ARG A 681 14.69 3.55 -36.11
C ARG A 681 14.74 2.27 -36.94
N ARG A 682 13.88 1.31 -36.62
CA ARG A 682 13.75 0.00 -37.28
C ARG A 682 12.98 0.11 -38.59
N GLN A 683 12.96 -0.97 -39.38
CA GLN A 683 12.22 -1.04 -40.65
C GLN A 683 10.69 -0.96 -40.48
N ASP A 684 10.17 -1.28 -39.30
CA ASP A 684 8.77 -1.08 -38.88
C ASP A 684 8.54 0.32 -38.24
N SER A 685 9.45 1.27 -38.47
CA SER A 685 9.46 2.66 -37.97
C SER A 685 9.60 2.83 -36.45
N LYS A 686 9.64 1.74 -35.67
CA LYS A 686 9.79 1.75 -34.22
C LYS A 686 11.19 2.16 -33.76
N PHE A 687 11.28 2.73 -32.56
CA PHE A 687 12.53 3.07 -31.90
C PHE A 687 13.09 1.89 -31.10
N GLU A 688 14.24 1.35 -31.55
CA GLU A 688 15.03 0.36 -30.85
C GLU A 688 16.06 1.07 -29.95
N LYS A 689 15.85 1.03 -28.64
CA LYS A 689 16.82 1.53 -27.65
C LYS A 689 18.16 0.78 -27.80
N VAL A 690 19.25 1.52 -27.69
CA VAL A 690 20.62 1.01 -27.66
C VAL A 690 21.27 1.29 -26.30
N SER A 691 21.12 2.50 -25.76
CA SER A 691 21.63 2.86 -24.43
C SER A 691 21.10 4.23 -23.98
N VAL A 692 21.66 4.81 -22.92
CA VAL A 692 21.34 6.16 -22.41
C VAL A 692 22.62 7.00 -22.21
N PHE A 693 22.51 8.32 -22.10
CA PHE A 693 23.58 9.19 -21.58
C PHE A 693 23.02 10.47 -20.94
N SER A 694 23.89 11.30 -20.37
CA SER A 694 23.53 12.61 -19.79
C SER A 694 24.36 13.78 -20.37
N MET A 695 23.81 14.99 -20.28
CA MET A 695 24.51 16.26 -20.52
C MET A 695 24.61 17.09 -19.23
N PRO A 696 25.71 16.97 -18.45
CA PRO A 696 25.80 17.60 -17.13
C PRO A 696 26.27 19.07 -17.13
N ASP A 697 26.91 19.60 -18.19
CA ASP A 697 27.25 21.05 -18.24
C ASP A 697 26.02 21.86 -18.66
N ASP A 698 25.61 22.78 -17.78
CA ASP A 698 24.42 23.62 -17.94
C ASP A 698 24.43 24.44 -19.24
N ARG A 699 25.61 24.85 -19.73
CA ARG A 699 25.74 25.61 -20.98
C ARG A 699 25.60 24.72 -22.19
N GLU A 700 26.00 23.46 -22.12
CA GLU A 700 25.74 22.50 -23.20
C GLU A 700 24.23 22.22 -23.30
N ARG A 701 23.53 22.15 -22.16
CA ARG A 701 22.05 22.04 -22.11
C ARG A 701 21.34 23.27 -22.68
N GLY A 702 21.83 24.48 -22.38
CA GLY A 702 21.31 25.72 -22.99
C GLY A 702 21.56 25.76 -24.50
N ARG A 703 22.82 25.54 -24.93
CA ARG A 703 23.22 25.56 -26.34
C ARG A 703 22.41 24.62 -27.23
N ILE A 704 21.97 23.45 -26.75
CA ILE A 704 21.17 22.52 -27.58
C ILE A 704 19.69 22.93 -27.65
N LEU A 705 19.16 23.57 -26.61
CA LEU A 705 17.84 24.22 -26.63
C LEU A 705 17.81 25.40 -27.60
N ASP A 706 18.83 26.27 -27.55
CA ASP A 706 18.91 27.49 -28.37
C ASP A 706 18.85 27.22 -29.88
N LEU A 707 19.29 26.03 -30.32
CA LEU A 707 19.26 25.61 -31.73
C LEU A 707 17.86 25.20 -32.22
N SER A 708 16.90 24.94 -31.33
CA SER A 708 15.52 24.52 -31.67
C SER A 708 15.41 23.25 -32.56
N ILE A 709 16.46 22.42 -32.57
CA ILE A 709 16.56 21.17 -33.35
C ILE A 709 15.86 19.95 -32.72
N GLU A 710 15.13 20.16 -31.61
CA GLU A 710 14.36 19.12 -30.94
C GLU A 710 12.89 19.15 -31.39
N GLU A 711 12.48 18.17 -32.18
CA GLU A 711 11.06 18.01 -32.54
C GLU A 711 10.29 17.33 -31.41
N TYR A 712 9.07 17.80 -31.12
CA TYR A 712 8.15 17.11 -30.20
C TYR A 712 7.20 16.19 -30.98
N SER A 713 7.26 14.88 -30.73
CA SER A 713 6.41 13.90 -31.43
C SER A 713 6.03 12.70 -30.55
N ARG A 714 5.14 11.84 -31.07
CA ARG A 714 4.87 10.51 -30.52
C ARG A 714 5.72 9.48 -31.26
N ILE A 715 6.46 8.68 -30.50
CA ILE A 715 7.43 7.70 -31.01
C ILE A 715 7.07 6.33 -30.47
N ASP A 716 6.72 5.41 -31.36
CA ASP A 716 6.47 4.02 -31.00
C ASP A 716 7.79 3.31 -30.66
N LEU A 717 7.82 2.67 -29.48
CA LEU A 717 8.96 1.96 -28.94
C LEU A 717 8.92 0.49 -29.39
N CYS A 718 10.10 -0.14 -29.41
CA CYS A 718 10.28 -1.56 -29.71
C CYS A 718 9.86 -2.44 -28.52
#